data_AF-A0A660QHB1-F1
#
_entry.id   AF-A0A660QHB1-F1
#
_cell.length_a   1.000
_cell.length_b   1.000
_cell.length_c   1.000
_cell.angle_alpha   90.00
_cell.angle_beta   90.00
_cell.angle_gamma   90.00
#
_symmetry.space_group_name_H-M   'P 1'
#
loop_
_entity.id
_entity.type
_entity.pdbx_description
1 polymer ?
#
loop_
_entity_poly.entity_id
_entity_poly.type
_entity_poly.pdbx_seq_one_letter_code
_entity_poly.pdbx_strand_id
1 'polypeptide(L)'
;GGTLTLPADYDHFGRSGTGTFTFNQTGGTLSKPSGVQLKLGMDADTTGIVNMSAGSFDSSAYVWVGIAGHGEFNQSGGDVRIQRLSMADQSGGTGEYRISGGSLVVTDAILGSQDDVHAGKFTVSGSGATSIETMRFYGWSDVVRFELDAGGTTLIKVTPDTGWTHDAAYADLRRAVIEVDTLPGFNGMEGDVYDVLWVEDSALTGTYDGTIRYGDPYTTLINYSSIVTDFAWQIVSKQVDGKDGQMLQLIVGVMYDERYVSGLQKKFYVTDNAQTYINGSGGIAFDPTSQSGGVYDRIYLVNSTTDTNKSGLYSIDVVNETYSGRLALADWISLRSVAVDSAGAAFTSGNHPDRGVWKIADPLGAATETRMLDDYGGGTGDDDPYGLCMVPQGFGGGYTSDDLVLYDSGLDFNGNDAFTVVDAASTVSDPAFTVLHQADEPGTLRQAGSDYDGRVYWTHSPLQTADLGGTKPYITRMDNAGGMERIFLDIDPADMGILDDTIAVNPVDGSVWMAFYVPDEGNIRTVYRVDAANAVDQGGGNYLASIARVIYNVGFNNIGNYCIAISPDGKQLALVNPNDDDMMAIFDIHPEILPYDEWVAGYGLTGIDAEMGSNPDGDKLDNLSEYALGGDPTDPFDVGMTPVQSFYSDVGGDWMDYVYPKRSSPNSGISYTMEVNDDLIYGTWTNANYQLMGTGIIDAEFNAVTNRIPTDVEDKQFIRLVIEEL
;
A
#
# COMPACT_ATOMS: atom_id res chain seq x y z
N GLY A 1 -49.24 -15.01 5.06
CA GLY A 1 -49.05 -15.82 3.84
C GLY A 1 -50.29 -15.76 2.99
N GLY A 2 -50.17 -15.31 1.75
CA GLY A 2 -51.23 -15.11 0.76
C GLY A 2 -50.60 -14.52 -0.51
N THR A 3 -51.35 -14.42 -1.61
CA THR A 3 -50.87 -13.83 -2.86
C THR A 3 -51.45 -12.45 -3.07
N LEU A 4 -50.60 -11.45 -3.27
CA LEU A 4 -50.97 -10.13 -3.78
C LEU A 4 -50.62 -10.08 -5.27
N THR A 5 -51.62 -10.10 -6.14
CA THR A 5 -51.42 -9.88 -7.57
C THR A 5 -51.70 -8.43 -7.91
N LEU A 6 -50.68 -7.71 -8.38
CA LEU A 6 -50.85 -6.33 -8.83
C LEU A 6 -51.59 -6.34 -10.18
N PRO A 7 -52.62 -5.50 -10.37
CA PRO A 7 -53.30 -5.38 -11.67
C PRO A 7 -52.32 -4.98 -12.78
N ALA A 8 -52.64 -5.33 -14.04
CA ALA A 8 -51.80 -4.99 -15.19
C ALA A 8 -51.54 -3.48 -15.33
N ASP A 9 -52.52 -2.66 -14.93
CA ASP A 9 -52.44 -1.19 -15.00
C ASP A 9 -51.62 -0.58 -13.84
N TYR A 10 -51.20 -1.38 -12.85
CA TYR A 10 -50.43 -0.94 -11.71
C TYR A 10 -48.96 -1.36 -11.89
N ASP A 11 -48.23 -0.62 -12.72
CA ASP A 11 -46.85 -0.93 -13.11
C ASP A 11 -45.78 -0.25 -12.23
N HIS A 12 -46.17 0.58 -11.26
CA HIS A 12 -45.25 1.47 -10.56
C HIS A 12 -45.44 1.55 -9.04
N PHE A 13 -44.35 1.87 -8.35
CA PHE A 13 -44.30 2.31 -6.96
C PHE A 13 -43.57 3.66 -6.93
N GLY A 14 -44.29 4.71 -6.50
CA GLY A 14 -43.78 6.09 -6.56
C GLY A 14 -43.74 6.62 -8.00
N ARG A 15 -44.90 6.95 -8.59
CA ARG A 15 -44.99 7.49 -9.96
C ARG A 15 -45.06 9.01 -10.03
N SER A 16 -45.79 9.69 -9.16
CA SER A 16 -45.94 11.15 -9.25
C SER A 16 -46.09 11.81 -7.89
N GLY A 17 -45.65 13.07 -7.81
CA GLY A 17 -45.57 13.86 -6.59
C GLY A 17 -44.26 13.60 -5.82
N THR A 18 -43.90 14.51 -4.92
CA THR A 18 -42.63 14.47 -4.15
C THR A 18 -42.66 13.46 -2.98
N GLY A 19 -43.56 12.48 -3.02
CA GLY A 19 -43.83 11.56 -1.92
C GLY A 19 -43.09 10.24 -2.10
N THR A 20 -42.57 9.69 -1.01
CA THR A 20 -41.98 8.35 -0.96
C THR A 20 -43.08 7.29 -0.86
N PHE A 21 -43.03 6.29 -1.74
CA PHE A 21 -43.84 5.08 -1.60
C PHE A 21 -42.95 3.93 -1.11
N THR A 22 -43.33 3.28 -0.01
CA THR A 22 -42.60 2.13 0.54
C THR A 22 -43.50 0.90 0.61
N PHE A 23 -43.05 -0.20 0.01
CA PHE A 23 -43.68 -1.50 0.09
C PHE A 23 -42.84 -2.46 0.93
N ASN A 24 -43.38 -2.95 2.04
CA ASN A 24 -42.71 -3.90 2.92
C ASN A 24 -43.33 -5.30 2.76
N GLN A 25 -42.55 -6.25 2.24
CA GLN A 25 -42.93 -7.65 2.12
C GLN A 25 -42.21 -8.49 3.18
N THR A 26 -42.98 -9.02 4.13
CA THR A 26 -42.50 -9.88 5.23
C THR A 26 -42.95 -11.33 5.08
N GLY A 27 -43.46 -11.71 3.90
CA GLY A 27 -43.94 -13.05 3.58
C GLY A 27 -45.02 -13.06 2.48
N GLY A 28 -45.49 -14.25 2.10
CA GLY A 28 -46.47 -14.40 0.99
C GLY A 28 -45.85 -14.19 -0.39
N THR A 29 -46.68 -14.12 -1.43
CA THR A 29 -46.23 -13.99 -2.83
C THR A 29 -46.73 -12.68 -3.42
N LEU A 30 -45.81 -11.86 -3.94
CA LEU A 30 -46.11 -10.77 -4.86
C LEU A 30 -46.02 -11.34 -6.28
N SER A 31 -47.08 -11.16 -7.08
CA SER A 31 -47.07 -11.57 -8.48
C SER A 31 -47.56 -10.47 -9.40
N LYS A 32 -46.99 -10.45 -10.60
CA LYS A 32 -47.41 -9.59 -11.72
C LYS A 32 -47.98 -10.46 -12.83
N PRO A 33 -49.00 -9.99 -13.57
CA PRO A 33 -49.41 -10.64 -14.80
C PRO A 33 -48.24 -10.72 -15.78
N SER A 34 -48.21 -11.77 -16.60
CA SER A 34 -47.09 -12.00 -17.52
C SER A 34 -46.83 -10.80 -18.42
N GLY A 35 -45.57 -10.37 -18.53
CA GLY A 35 -45.16 -9.23 -19.36
C GLY A 35 -45.40 -7.84 -18.73
N VAL A 36 -45.93 -7.75 -17.50
CA VAL A 36 -46.15 -6.47 -16.83
C VAL A 36 -44.94 -6.09 -15.98
N GLN A 37 -44.31 -4.97 -16.31
CA GLN A 37 -43.13 -4.46 -15.61
C GLN A 37 -43.45 -3.96 -14.19
N LEU A 38 -42.44 -3.91 -13.33
CA LEU A 38 -42.47 -3.16 -12.07
C LEU A 38 -41.47 -2.02 -12.14
N LYS A 39 -41.88 -0.81 -11.79
CA LYS A 39 -41.08 0.41 -11.85
C LYS A 39 -41.03 1.07 -10.48
N LEU A 40 -39.85 1.31 -9.94
CA LEU A 40 -39.65 2.02 -8.68
C LEU A 40 -39.07 3.40 -9.00
N GLY A 41 -39.68 4.48 -8.51
CA GLY A 41 -39.21 5.84 -8.80
C GLY A 41 -39.26 6.16 -10.30
N MET A 42 -40.47 6.25 -10.85
CA MET A 42 -40.67 6.36 -12.30
C MET A 42 -40.36 7.76 -12.83
N ASP A 43 -40.95 8.79 -12.25
CA ASP A 43 -40.79 10.19 -12.69
C ASP A 43 -39.70 10.89 -11.84
N ALA A 44 -39.15 11.99 -12.33
CA ALA A 44 -38.20 12.82 -11.58
C ALA A 44 -38.76 13.25 -10.21
N ASP A 45 -37.88 13.36 -9.21
CA ASP A 45 -38.21 13.72 -7.82
C ASP A 45 -39.17 12.75 -7.09
N THR A 46 -39.42 11.56 -7.64
CA THR A 46 -40.22 10.51 -6.99
C THR A 46 -39.35 9.45 -6.35
N THR A 47 -39.85 8.81 -5.29
CA THR A 47 -39.12 7.73 -4.60
C THR A 47 -39.99 6.48 -4.45
N GLY A 48 -39.49 5.34 -4.94
CA GLY A 48 -40.10 4.03 -4.76
C GLY A 48 -39.16 3.06 -4.05
N ILE A 49 -39.59 2.55 -2.89
CA ILE A 49 -38.78 1.64 -2.05
C ILE A 49 -39.53 0.31 -1.89
N VAL A 50 -38.83 -0.80 -2.11
CA VAL A 50 -39.29 -2.15 -1.79
C VAL A 50 -38.36 -2.76 -0.75
N ASN A 51 -38.89 -3.15 0.41
CA ASN A 51 -38.15 -3.92 1.41
C ASN A 51 -38.74 -5.32 1.49
N MET A 52 -37.93 -6.33 1.17
CA MET A 52 -38.32 -7.74 1.19
C MET A 52 -37.47 -8.50 2.21
N SER A 53 -38.12 -9.11 3.19
CA SER A 53 -37.46 -9.90 4.25
C SER A 53 -37.87 -11.37 4.25
N ALA A 54 -38.97 -11.73 3.57
CA ALA A 54 -39.41 -13.09 3.36
C ALA A 54 -40.49 -13.17 2.26
N GLY A 55 -40.85 -14.37 1.84
CA GLY A 55 -41.87 -14.63 0.82
C GLY A 55 -41.27 -14.78 -0.58
N SER A 56 -42.08 -14.60 -1.62
CA SER A 56 -41.62 -14.67 -3.01
C SER A 56 -42.11 -13.49 -3.86
N PHE A 57 -41.31 -13.09 -4.85
CA PHE A 57 -41.69 -12.17 -5.92
C PHE A 57 -41.34 -12.81 -7.26
N ASP A 58 -42.36 -13.15 -8.04
CA ASP A 58 -42.21 -13.79 -9.35
C ASP A 58 -42.82 -12.88 -10.44
N SER A 59 -41.98 -12.49 -11.39
CA SER A 59 -42.35 -11.65 -12.53
C SER A 59 -41.64 -12.11 -13.80
N SER A 60 -42.40 -12.41 -14.86
CA SER A 60 -41.83 -12.72 -16.18
C SER A 60 -41.45 -11.48 -16.99
N ALA A 61 -41.28 -10.33 -16.35
CA ALA A 61 -41.03 -9.03 -16.97
C ALA A 61 -39.91 -8.26 -16.25
N TYR A 62 -39.65 -7.03 -16.74
CA TYR A 62 -38.55 -6.20 -16.24
C TYR A 62 -38.92 -5.55 -14.91
N VAL A 63 -37.93 -5.48 -14.02
CA VAL A 63 -37.96 -4.61 -12.84
C VAL A 63 -37.02 -3.46 -13.10
N TRP A 64 -37.57 -2.25 -13.04
CA TRP A 64 -36.85 -1.00 -13.14
C TRP A 64 -36.72 -0.39 -11.76
N VAL A 65 -35.51 -0.09 -11.33
CA VAL A 65 -35.22 0.52 -10.05
C VAL A 65 -34.61 1.89 -10.31
N GLY A 66 -35.38 2.94 -10.09
CA GLY A 66 -35.01 4.32 -10.38
C GLY A 66 -34.96 4.57 -11.88
N ILE A 67 -36.08 4.92 -12.51
CA ILE A 67 -36.08 5.23 -13.95
C ILE A 67 -35.55 6.65 -14.15
N ALA A 68 -36.39 7.66 -13.88
CA ALA A 68 -35.98 9.07 -13.81
C ALA A 68 -35.99 9.60 -12.36
N GLY A 69 -36.58 8.85 -11.43
CA GLY A 69 -36.59 9.15 -10.00
C GLY A 69 -35.60 8.29 -9.20
N HIS A 70 -35.80 8.23 -7.89
CA HIS A 70 -35.04 7.38 -6.98
C HIS A 70 -35.78 6.05 -6.74
N GLY A 71 -35.11 4.93 -7.02
CA GLY A 71 -35.64 3.60 -6.72
C GLY A 71 -34.70 2.82 -5.82
N GLU A 72 -35.28 2.06 -4.89
CA GLU A 72 -34.54 1.21 -3.96
C GLU A 72 -35.24 -0.14 -3.81
N PHE A 73 -34.49 -1.23 -3.94
CA PHE A 73 -34.97 -2.58 -3.67
C PHE A 73 -34.02 -3.26 -2.68
N ASN A 74 -34.48 -3.48 -1.45
CA ASN A 74 -33.73 -4.10 -0.37
C ASN A 74 -34.23 -5.53 -0.12
N GLN A 75 -33.42 -6.53 -0.46
CA GLN A 75 -33.70 -7.94 -0.20
C GLN A 75 -32.82 -8.46 0.94
N SER A 76 -33.45 -8.74 2.09
CA SER A 76 -32.82 -9.38 3.26
C SER A 76 -33.28 -10.82 3.48
N GLY A 77 -34.20 -11.31 2.65
CA GLY A 77 -34.72 -12.68 2.68
C GLY A 77 -35.84 -12.91 1.67
N GLY A 78 -36.23 -14.17 1.48
CA GLY A 78 -37.23 -14.59 0.47
C GLY A 78 -36.64 -14.74 -0.94
N ASP A 79 -37.50 -15.09 -1.90
CA ASP A 79 -37.11 -15.49 -3.24
C ASP A 79 -37.60 -14.51 -4.31
N VAL A 80 -36.67 -13.92 -5.07
CA VAL A 80 -36.98 -13.03 -6.20
C VAL A 80 -36.62 -13.72 -7.50
N ARG A 81 -37.60 -13.90 -8.38
CA ARG A 81 -37.41 -14.41 -9.75
C ARG A 81 -37.97 -13.42 -10.75
N ILE A 82 -37.09 -12.84 -11.56
CA ILE A 82 -37.46 -11.80 -12.53
C ILE A 82 -36.82 -12.02 -13.89
N GLN A 83 -37.37 -11.43 -14.94
CA GLN A 83 -36.75 -11.54 -16.26
C GLN A 83 -35.48 -10.72 -16.34
N ARG A 84 -35.57 -9.41 -16.05
CA ARG A 84 -34.46 -8.46 -16.14
C ARG A 84 -34.51 -7.48 -14.99
N LEU A 85 -33.34 -7.14 -14.46
CA LEU A 85 -33.18 -6.06 -13.49
C LEU A 85 -32.41 -4.92 -14.14
N SER A 86 -33.03 -3.75 -14.23
CA SER A 86 -32.40 -2.53 -14.73
C SER A 86 -32.50 -1.42 -13.69
N MET A 87 -31.43 -0.64 -13.58
CA MET A 87 -31.27 0.43 -12.59
C MET A 87 -30.89 1.72 -13.30
N ALA A 88 -31.39 2.86 -12.82
CA ALA A 88 -31.05 4.20 -13.31
C ALA A 88 -31.22 4.37 -14.84
N ASP A 89 -32.32 3.88 -15.43
CA ASP A 89 -32.49 3.81 -16.89
C ASP A 89 -32.52 5.16 -17.63
N GLN A 90 -32.91 6.25 -16.97
CA GLN A 90 -32.99 7.58 -17.58
C GLN A 90 -32.09 8.58 -16.88
N SER A 91 -31.64 9.59 -17.64
CA SER A 91 -30.83 10.70 -17.13
C SER A 91 -31.43 11.33 -15.87
N GLY A 92 -30.62 11.41 -14.81
CA GLY A 92 -31.01 11.94 -13.50
C GLY A 92 -31.68 10.93 -12.56
N GLY A 93 -32.04 9.74 -13.05
CA GLY A 93 -32.51 8.64 -12.21
C GLY A 93 -31.38 8.04 -11.37
N THR A 94 -31.73 7.54 -10.18
CA THR A 94 -30.82 6.80 -9.30
C THR A 94 -31.50 5.52 -8.84
N GLY A 95 -30.82 4.40 -8.97
CA GLY A 95 -31.40 3.08 -8.71
C GLY A 95 -30.48 2.20 -7.91
N GLU A 96 -30.90 1.71 -6.75
CA GLU A 96 -30.13 0.73 -5.98
C GLU A 96 -30.91 -0.57 -5.76
N TYR A 97 -30.28 -1.69 -6.13
CA TYR A 97 -30.71 -3.01 -5.70
C TYR A 97 -29.69 -3.59 -4.73
N ARG A 98 -30.10 -3.83 -3.49
CA ARG A 98 -29.26 -4.37 -2.41
C ARG A 98 -29.76 -5.74 -1.97
N ILE A 99 -28.88 -6.73 -1.96
CA ILE A 99 -29.17 -8.08 -1.46
C ILE A 99 -28.23 -8.46 -0.32
N SER A 100 -28.80 -8.89 0.81
CA SER A 100 -28.08 -9.40 1.99
C SER A 100 -28.63 -10.75 2.50
N GLY A 101 -29.70 -11.25 1.89
CA GLY A 101 -30.32 -12.53 2.26
C GLY A 101 -31.36 -13.00 1.24
N GLY A 102 -31.68 -14.30 1.25
CA GLY A 102 -32.62 -14.90 0.29
C GLY A 102 -32.00 -15.23 -1.07
N SER A 103 -32.82 -15.49 -2.10
CA SER A 103 -32.37 -15.84 -3.45
C SER A 103 -32.79 -14.81 -4.49
N LEU A 104 -31.91 -14.50 -5.45
CA LEU A 104 -32.20 -13.71 -6.63
C LEU A 104 -31.89 -14.52 -7.89
N VAL A 105 -32.89 -14.73 -8.74
CA VAL A 105 -32.73 -15.34 -10.05
C VAL A 105 -33.23 -14.41 -11.14
N VAL A 106 -32.33 -14.01 -12.03
CA VAL A 106 -32.61 -13.12 -13.16
C VAL A 106 -32.39 -13.87 -14.46
N THR A 107 -33.46 -14.11 -15.21
CA THR A 107 -33.39 -15.05 -16.35
C THR A 107 -32.84 -14.44 -17.64
N ASP A 108 -32.46 -13.16 -17.65
CA ASP A 108 -31.88 -12.47 -18.81
C ASP A 108 -30.64 -11.67 -18.41
N ALA A 109 -30.80 -10.56 -17.70
CA ALA A 109 -29.66 -9.69 -17.36
C ALA A 109 -29.87 -8.94 -16.05
N ILE A 110 -28.79 -8.86 -15.28
CA ILE A 110 -28.61 -7.87 -14.21
C ILE A 110 -27.77 -6.73 -14.78
N LEU A 111 -28.29 -5.52 -14.59
CA LEU A 111 -27.73 -4.24 -15.04
C LEU A 111 -27.63 -4.12 -16.56
N GLY A 112 -27.63 -2.88 -17.03
CA GLY A 112 -27.79 -2.53 -18.43
C GLY A 112 -28.64 -1.30 -18.64
N SER A 113 -27.96 -0.21 -19.00
CA SER A 113 -28.42 0.77 -19.98
C SER A 113 -27.32 0.92 -21.03
N GLN A 114 -27.67 1.01 -22.31
CA GLN A 114 -26.70 1.22 -23.41
C GLN A 114 -26.16 2.65 -23.46
N ASP A 115 -26.71 3.57 -22.67
CA ASP A 115 -26.35 4.97 -22.71
C ASP A 115 -25.35 5.32 -21.59
N ASP A 116 -24.29 6.02 -21.95
CA ASP A 116 -23.03 6.17 -21.19
C ASP A 116 -23.10 6.95 -19.84
N VAL A 117 -24.28 7.32 -19.30
CA VAL A 117 -24.41 8.26 -18.17
C VAL A 117 -25.53 7.91 -17.18
N HIS A 118 -25.40 6.80 -16.44
CA HIS A 118 -26.40 6.36 -15.47
C HIS A 118 -25.79 6.01 -14.10
N ALA A 119 -26.59 6.15 -13.04
CA ALA A 119 -26.17 5.99 -11.64
C ALA A 119 -26.84 4.76 -11.00
N GLY A 120 -26.82 3.63 -11.70
CA GLY A 120 -27.36 2.36 -11.21
C GLY A 120 -26.37 1.70 -10.25
N LYS A 121 -26.87 1.05 -9.20
CA LYS A 121 -26.03 0.41 -8.18
C LYS A 121 -26.57 -0.95 -7.78
N PHE A 122 -25.77 -1.99 -8.01
CA PHE A 122 -26.03 -3.34 -7.52
C PHE A 122 -25.11 -3.66 -6.34
N THR A 123 -25.68 -3.87 -5.15
CA THR A 123 -24.92 -4.11 -3.92
C THR A 123 -25.16 -5.53 -3.40
N VAL A 124 -24.09 -6.32 -3.26
CA VAL A 124 -24.09 -7.60 -2.55
C VAL A 124 -23.48 -7.40 -1.16
N SER A 125 -24.32 -7.53 -0.14
CA SER A 125 -23.98 -7.20 1.24
C SER A 125 -23.81 -8.47 2.08
N GLY A 126 -22.56 -8.90 2.26
CA GLY A 126 -22.20 -10.06 3.05
C GLY A 126 -22.50 -11.39 2.37
N SER A 127 -22.32 -12.47 3.13
CA SER A 127 -22.47 -13.87 2.69
C SER A 127 -23.86 -14.45 2.98
N GLY A 128 -24.82 -13.62 3.39
CA GLY A 128 -26.14 -14.07 3.87
C GLY A 128 -27.16 -14.49 2.80
N ALA A 129 -26.93 -14.16 1.52
CA ALA A 129 -27.82 -14.57 0.45
C ALA A 129 -27.57 -16.04 0.06
N THR A 130 -28.64 -16.77 -0.24
CA THR A 130 -28.56 -18.19 -0.55
C THR A 130 -28.07 -18.45 -1.98
N SER A 131 -28.43 -17.58 -2.92
CA SER A 131 -27.91 -17.59 -4.29
C SER A 131 -28.21 -16.28 -5.02
N ILE A 132 -27.31 -15.92 -5.94
CA ILE A 132 -27.51 -14.85 -6.93
C ILE A 132 -27.16 -15.45 -8.29
N GLU A 133 -28.16 -15.57 -9.15
CA GLU A 133 -28.03 -16.23 -10.45
C GLU A 133 -28.55 -15.32 -11.56
N THR A 134 -27.76 -15.16 -12.62
CA THR A 134 -28.18 -14.44 -13.82
C THR A 134 -27.64 -15.09 -15.09
N MET A 135 -28.22 -14.77 -16.23
CA MET A 135 -27.68 -15.19 -17.53
C MET A 135 -26.63 -14.20 -18.05
N ARG A 136 -26.80 -12.91 -17.77
CA ARG A 136 -25.88 -11.83 -18.16
C ARG A 136 -25.69 -10.83 -17.03
N PHE A 137 -24.51 -10.22 -16.99
CA PHE A 137 -24.16 -9.19 -16.02
C PHE A 137 -23.44 -8.03 -16.73
N TYR A 138 -24.01 -6.82 -16.75
CA TYR A 138 -23.44 -5.67 -17.47
C TYR A 138 -23.15 -4.51 -16.53
N GLY A 139 -21.90 -4.09 -16.37
CA GLY A 139 -21.51 -3.00 -15.49
C GLY A 139 -21.42 -1.61 -16.15
N TRP A 140 -21.86 -1.42 -17.40
CA TRP A 140 -21.63 -0.19 -18.17
C TRP A 140 -22.04 1.11 -17.44
N SER A 141 -21.05 1.91 -17.02
CA SER A 141 -21.23 3.17 -16.28
C SER A 141 -21.96 3.04 -14.93
N ASP A 142 -22.29 1.82 -14.50
CA ASP A 142 -23.00 1.52 -13.26
C ASP A 142 -22.03 1.07 -12.15
N VAL A 143 -22.52 1.09 -10.92
CA VAL A 143 -21.79 0.68 -9.71
C VAL A 143 -22.11 -0.77 -9.36
N VAL A 144 -21.08 -1.57 -9.12
CA VAL A 144 -21.18 -2.91 -8.54
C VAL A 144 -20.45 -2.91 -7.21
N ARG A 145 -21.19 -3.03 -6.11
CA ARG A 145 -20.62 -3.00 -4.76
C ARG A 145 -20.61 -4.39 -4.12
N PHE A 146 -19.47 -4.77 -3.55
CA PHE A 146 -19.30 -5.94 -2.70
C PHE A 146 -18.98 -5.49 -1.27
N GLU A 147 -19.80 -5.87 -0.30
CA GLU A 147 -19.50 -5.63 1.12
C GLU A 147 -19.22 -6.98 1.78
N LEU A 148 -18.07 -7.11 2.44
CA LEU A 148 -17.58 -8.38 2.98
C LEU A 148 -17.91 -8.53 4.47
N ASP A 149 -18.47 -9.65 4.88
CA ASP A 149 -18.53 -10.07 6.28
C ASP A 149 -17.51 -11.17 6.60
N ALA A 150 -17.59 -11.82 7.78
CA ALA A 150 -16.68 -12.91 8.16
C ALA A 150 -16.68 -14.10 7.17
N GLY A 151 -17.75 -14.27 6.41
CA GLY A 151 -17.87 -15.27 5.34
C GLY A 151 -17.56 -14.73 3.95
N GLY A 152 -17.12 -13.46 3.83
CA GLY A 152 -16.90 -12.77 2.56
C GLY A 152 -18.17 -12.17 1.99
N THR A 153 -18.44 -12.44 0.70
CA THR A 153 -19.65 -11.99 0.01
C THR A 153 -20.33 -13.14 -0.72
N THR A 154 -21.61 -12.98 -1.05
CA THR A 154 -22.35 -14.00 -1.81
C THR A 154 -21.91 -13.98 -3.27
N LEU A 155 -21.45 -15.13 -3.77
CA LEU A 155 -21.04 -15.29 -5.17
C LEU A 155 -22.20 -14.99 -6.15
N ILE A 156 -21.95 -14.10 -7.11
CA ILE A 156 -22.80 -13.92 -8.28
C ILE A 156 -22.44 -14.98 -9.33
N LYS A 157 -23.39 -15.83 -9.71
CA LYS A 157 -23.23 -16.84 -10.75
C LYS A 157 -23.86 -16.39 -12.06
N VAL A 158 -23.06 -16.38 -13.12
CA VAL A 158 -23.50 -16.07 -14.49
C VAL A 158 -23.47 -17.34 -15.32
N THR A 159 -24.64 -17.91 -15.59
CA THR A 159 -24.80 -19.22 -16.25
C THR A 159 -25.75 -19.12 -17.45
N PRO A 160 -25.48 -19.80 -18.58
CA PRO A 160 -26.35 -19.74 -19.74
C PRO A 160 -27.71 -20.39 -19.45
N ASP A 161 -28.78 -19.83 -20.02
CA ASP A 161 -30.08 -20.47 -20.03
C ASP A 161 -30.03 -21.77 -20.85
N THR A 162 -30.27 -22.88 -20.18
CA THR A 162 -30.40 -24.23 -20.76
C THR A 162 -31.45 -24.35 -21.88
N GLY A 163 -32.32 -23.35 -22.07
CA GLY A 163 -33.39 -23.32 -23.08
C GLY A 163 -33.04 -22.74 -24.45
N TRP A 164 -31.97 -21.95 -24.60
CA TRP A 164 -31.64 -21.25 -25.85
C TRP A 164 -30.21 -21.53 -26.29
N THR A 165 -30.02 -22.36 -27.32
CA THR A 165 -28.73 -22.90 -27.78
C THR A 165 -27.80 -21.89 -28.49
N HIS A 166 -27.94 -20.58 -28.25
CA HIS A 166 -27.10 -19.57 -28.90
C HIS A 166 -26.63 -18.42 -28.00
N ASP A 167 -27.12 -18.33 -26.77
CA ASP A 167 -26.74 -17.25 -25.86
C ASP A 167 -25.82 -17.81 -24.77
N ALA A 168 -24.54 -17.51 -24.90
CA ALA A 168 -23.53 -17.88 -23.89
C ALA A 168 -23.70 -17.00 -22.64
N ALA A 169 -23.35 -17.53 -21.45
CA ALA A 169 -23.21 -16.70 -20.25
C ALA A 169 -22.25 -15.56 -20.53
N TYR A 170 -22.48 -14.36 -19.99
CA TYR A 170 -21.63 -13.22 -20.32
C TYR A 170 -21.64 -12.17 -19.22
N ALA A 171 -20.45 -11.78 -18.76
CA ALA A 171 -20.28 -10.65 -17.87
C ALA A 171 -19.33 -9.61 -18.48
N ASP A 172 -19.77 -8.36 -18.52
CA ASP A 172 -19.05 -7.23 -19.08
C ASP A 172 -18.94 -6.13 -18.04
N LEU A 173 -17.73 -5.96 -17.51
CA LEU A 173 -17.45 -4.97 -16.47
C LEU A 173 -16.74 -3.73 -17.02
N ARG A 174 -16.62 -3.61 -18.35
CA ARG A 174 -16.09 -2.40 -18.97
C ARG A 174 -17.00 -1.22 -18.60
N ARG A 175 -16.42 -0.11 -18.18
CA ARG A 175 -17.08 1.13 -17.71
C ARG A 175 -17.76 1.01 -16.36
N ALA A 176 -17.63 -0.12 -15.67
CA ALA A 176 -18.15 -0.25 -14.32
C ALA A 176 -17.32 0.51 -13.30
N VAL A 177 -17.98 0.96 -12.24
CA VAL A 177 -17.33 1.29 -10.98
C VAL A 177 -17.52 0.12 -10.04
N ILE A 178 -16.43 -0.59 -9.72
CA ILE A 178 -16.47 -1.69 -8.75
C ILE A 178 -16.07 -1.13 -7.39
N GLU A 179 -16.99 -1.21 -6.44
CA GLU A 179 -16.80 -0.75 -5.07
C GLU A 179 -16.63 -1.95 -4.14
N VAL A 180 -15.70 -1.85 -3.19
CA VAL A 180 -15.55 -2.85 -2.13
C VAL A 180 -15.60 -2.19 -0.75
N ASP A 181 -16.22 -2.85 0.22
CA ASP A 181 -16.33 -2.41 1.60
C ASP A 181 -16.31 -3.62 2.55
N THR A 182 -16.16 -3.39 3.84
CA THR A 182 -16.18 -4.43 4.89
C THR A 182 -17.25 -4.12 5.93
N LEU A 183 -18.05 -5.14 6.26
CA LEU A 183 -19.07 -5.09 7.29
C LEU A 183 -18.48 -5.38 8.68
N PRO A 184 -19.15 -4.97 9.77
CA PRO A 184 -18.76 -5.35 11.12
C PRO A 184 -18.60 -6.87 11.27
N GLY A 185 -17.45 -7.29 11.80
CA GLY A 185 -17.11 -8.71 11.95
C GLY A 185 -16.34 -9.33 10.79
N PHE A 186 -16.03 -8.57 9.74
CA PHE A 186 -15.02 -8.97 8.76
C PHE A 186 -13.69 -9.28 9.48
N ASN A 187 -13.09 -10.42 9.14
CA ASN A 187 -11.90 -10.97 9.78
C ASN A 187 -10.89 -11.56 8.77
N GLY A 188 -10.95 -11.11 7.52
CA GLY A 188 -10.00 -11.52 6.49
C GLY A 188 -8.59 -11.08 6.82
N MET A 189 -7.63 -11.96 6.57
CA MET A 189 -6.19 -11.74 6.72
C MET A 189 -5.55 -11.48 5.36
N GLU A 190 -4.30 -11.00 5.38
CA GLU A 190 -3.49 -10.86 4.17
C GLU A 190 -3.52 -12.13 3.31
N GLY A 191 -3.69 -11.93 2.00
CA GLY A 191 -3.69 -13.02 1.03
C GLY A 191 -4.98 -13.84 1.02
N ASP A 192 -5.93 -13.56 1.92
CA ASP A 192 -7.26 -14.17 1.82
C ASP A 192 -7.93 -13.79 0.50
N VAL A 193 -8.53 -14.79 -0.13
CA VAL A 193 -9.13 -14.67 -1.46
C VAL A 193 -10.63 -14.91 -1.37
N TYR A 194 -11.42 -13.93 -1.81
CA TYR A 194 -12.87 -13.98 -1.87
C TYR A 194 -13.35 -14.08 -3.31
N ASP A 195 -14.17 -15.09 -3.60
CA ASP A 195 -14.85 -15.25 -4.88
C ASP A 195 -16.08 -14.34 -4.93
N VAL A 196 -16.19 -13.46 -5.93
CA VAL A 196 -17.29 -12.47 -5.97
C VAL A 196 -18.20 -12.61 -7.18
N LEU A 197 -17.65 -13.00 -8.34
CA LEU A 197 -18.40 -13.15 -9.60
C LEU A 197 -17.80 -14.28 -10.42
N TRP A 198 -18.63 -15.21 -10.87
CA TRP A 198 -18.22 -16.34 -11.70
C TRP A 198 -19.04 -16.43 -12.98
N VAL A 199 -18.39 -16.73 -14.10
CA VAL A 199 -19.02 -16.86 -15.43
C VAL A 199 -18.72 -18.23 -16.03
N GLU A 200 -19.76 -19.00 -16.33
CA GLU A 200 -19.66 -20.34 -16.95
C GLU A 200 -19.25 -20.26 -18.43
N ASP A 201 -18.33 -21.13 -18.87
CA ASP A 201 -18.00 -21.45 -20.28
C ASP A 201 -17.65 -20.27 -21.24
N SER A 202 -17.59 -19.04 -20.73
CA SER A 202 -17.52 -17.80 -21.51
C SER A 202 -16.55 -16.77 -20.94
N ALA A 203 -16.37 -15.66 -21.67
CA ALA A 203 -15.51 -14.56 -21.27
C ALA A 203 -16.16 -13.68 -20.19
N LEU A 204 -15.48 -13.55 -19.06
CA LEU A 204 -15.52 -12.40 -18.17
C LEU A 204 -14.63 -11.31 -18.79
N THR A 205 -15.23 -10.25 -19.34
CA THR A 205 -14.49 -9.16 -19.96
C THR A 205 -14.45 -7.95 -19.04
N GLY A 206 -13.30 -7.75 -18.38
CA GLY A 206 -12.97 -6.51 -17.66
C GLY A 206 -12.31 -5.46 -18.55
N THR A 207 -11.57 -5.91 -19.56
CA THR A 207 -10.78 -5.11 -20.53
C THR A 207 -10.68 -5.85 -21.87
N TYR A 208 -9.99 -5.28 -22.87
CA TYR A 208 -9.68 -5.98 -24.14
C TYR A 208 -8.65 -7.12 -23.97
N ASP A 209 -7.90 -7.16 -22.86
CA ASP A 209 -6.84 -8.16 -22.60
C ASP A 209 -7.20 -9.21 -21.53
N GLY A 210 -8.34 -9.05 -20.85
CA GLY A 210 -8.83 -10.02 -19.86
C GLY A 210 -8.31 -9.81 -18.43
N THR A 211 -7.64 -8.69 -18.14
CA THR A 211 -7.21 -8.30 -16.78
C THR A 211 -8.04 -7.12 -16.26
N ILE A 212 -8.42 -7.09 -14.97
CA ILE A 212 -9.00 -5.89 -14.31
C ILE A 212 -7.88 -5.26 -13.50
N ARG A 213 -7.55 -4.00 -13.77
CA ARG A 213 -6.48 -3.25 -13.09
C ARG A 213 -7.05 -1.97 -12.47
N TYR A 214 -6.46 -1.55 -11.37
CA TYR A 214 -6.75 -0.24 -10.79
C TYR A 214 -6.34 0.86 -11.79
N GLY A 215 -7.20 1.85 -12.02
CA GLY A 215 -6.94 2.95 -12.96
C GLY A 215 -7.10 2.61 -14.45
N ASP A 216 -7.80 1.53 -14.81
CA ASP A 216 -8.11 1.27 -16.21
C ASP A 216 -8.99 2.40 -16.79
N PRO A 217 -8.69 2.98 -17.98
CA PRO A 217 -9.49 4.05 -18.57
C PRO A 217 -10.94 3.63 -18.87
N TYR A 218 -11.20 2.33 -18.81
CA TYR A 218 -12.51 1.75 -18.95
C TYR A 218 -13.09 1.23 -17.64
N THR A 219 -12.40 0.87 -16.56
CA THR A 219 -13.09 0.37 -15.33
C THR A 219 -12.47 0.95 -14.07
N THR A 220 -13.29 1.54 -13.20
CA THR A 220 -12.85 2.19 -11.97
C THR A 220 -13.00 1.24 -10.79
N LEU A 221 -11.95 1.10 -9.97
CA LEU A 221 -11.99 0.36 -8.72
C LEU A 221 -11.95 1.35 -7.55
N ILE A 222 -12.81 1.15 -6.55
CA ILE A 222 -12.87 2.01 -5.35
C ILE A 222 -12.96 1.13 -4.10
N ASN A 223 -12.04 1.35 -3.15
CA ASN A 223 -12.11 0.74 -1.82
C ASN A 223 -12.70 1.73 -0.80
N TYR A 224 -13.78 1.34 -0.14
CA TYR A 224 -14.44 2.08 0.94
C TYR A 224 -14.19 1.48 2.33
N SER A 225 -13.49 0.35 2.42
CA SER A 225 -13.24 -0.30 3.70
C SER A 225 -12.39 0.58 4.61
N SER A 226 -12.82 0.66 5.88
CA SER A 226 -12.04 1.26 6.97
C SER A 226 -11.18 0.25 7.74
N ILE A 227 -11.33 -1.04 7.41
CA ILE A 227 -10.62 -2.16 8.06
C ILE A 227 -9.46 -2.63 7.17
N VAL A 228 -9.70 -2.76 5.87
CA VAL A 228 -8.72 -3.20 4.86
C VAL A 228 -8.40 -2.03 3.95
N THR A 229 -7.15 -1.58 3.97
CA THR A 229 -6.74 -0.36 3.26
C THR A 229 -6.60 -0.57 1.75
N ASP A 230 -6.41 -1.80 1.26
CA ASP A 230 -6.43 -2.10 -0.18
C ASP A 230 -6.84 -3.53 -0.51
N PHE A 231 -7.43 -3.72 -1.69
CA PHE A 231 -7.75 -5.02 -2.25
C PHE A 231 -7.18 -5.17 -3.65
N ALA A 232 -6.51 -6.29 -3.89
CA ALA A 232 -6.11 -6.68 -5.25
C ALA A 232 -7.22 -7.49 -5.93
N TRP A 233 -7.23 -7.46 -7.26
CA TRP A 233 -8.21 -8.16 -8.08
C TRP A 233 -7.51 -9.10 -9.04
N GLN A 234 -8.07 -10.29 -9.21
CA GLN A 234 -7.57 -11.24 -10.20
C GLN A 234 -8.73 -11.94 -10.91
N ILE A 235 -8.47 -12.35 -12.15
CA ILE A 235 -9.34 -13.24 -12.91
C ILE A 235 -8.62 -14.58 -13.05
N VAL A 236 -9.23 -15.64 -12.52
CA VAL A 236 -8.68 -16.99 -12.56
C VAL A 236 -9.65 -17.95 -13.26
N SER A 237 -9.13 -19.00 -13.87
CA SER A 237 -9.95 -20.13 -14.32
C SER A 237 -10.29 -21.01 -13.13
N LYS A 238 -11.58 -21.23 -12.85
CA LYS A 238 -12.05 -22.01 -11.69
C LYS A 238 -13.35 -22.74 -11.99
N GLN A 239 -13.48 -23.95 -11.48
CA GLN A 239 -14.72 -24.73 -11.58
C GLN A 239 -15.70 -24.37 -10.46
N VAL A 240 -16.96 -24.16 -10.81
CA VAL A 240 -18.09 -24.02 -9.87
C VAL A 240 -19.18 -25.01 -10.29
N ASP A 241 -19.73 -25.76 -9.35
CA ASP A 241 -20.76 -26.79 -9.58
C ASP A 241 -20.40 -27.81 -10.68
N GLY A 242 -19.10 -28.09 -10.85
CA GLY A 242 -18.58 -29.04 -11.83
C GLY A 242 -18.51 -28.51 -13.28
N LYS A 243 -18.68 -27.20 -13.46
CA LYS A 243 -18.56 -26.50 -14.75
C LYS A 243 -17.34 -25.60 -14.77
N ASP A 244 -16.67 -25.51 -15.91
CA ASP A 244 -15.54 -24.62 -16.12
C ASP A 244 -16.01 -23.17 -16.29
N GLY A 245 -15.21 -22.22 -15.84
CA GLY A 245 -15.54 -20.80 -15.95
C GLY A 245 -14.41 -19.88 -15.52
N GLN A 246 -14.66 -18.58 -15.62
CA GLN A 246 -13.78 -17.53 -15.12
C GLN A 246 -14.34 -16.95 -13.81
N MET A 247 -13.48 -16.80 -12.83
CA MET A 247 -13.79 -16.25 -11.51
C MET A 247 -13.09 -14.90 -11.34
N LEU A 248 -13.85 -13.86 -11.02
CA LEU A 248 -13.33 -12.64 -10.44
C LEU A 248 -13.15 -12.86 -8.94
N GLN A 249 -11.91 -12.70 -8.48
CA GLN A 249 -11.56 -12.80 -7.07
C GLN A 249 -11.02 -11.48 -6.56
N LEU A 250 -11.33 -11.23 -5.30
CA LEU A 250 -10.81 -10.16 -4.48
C LEU A 250 -9.77 -10.74 -3.52
N ILE A 251 -8.60 -10.14 -3.43
CA ILE A 251 -7.53 -10.56 -2.54
C ILE A 251 -7.34 -9.45 -1.51
N VAL A 252 -7.33 -9.78 -0.23
CA VAL A 252 -6.94 -8.85 0.83
C VAL A 252 -5.46 -8.53 0.65
N GLY A 253 -5.15 -7.29 0.27
CA GLY A 253 -3.77 -6.87 0.03
C GLY A 253 -3.10 -6.40 1.31
N VAL A 254 -1.80 -6.69 1.45
CA VAL A 254 -0.90 -5.93 2.31
C VAL A 254 -0.07 -5.02 1.44
N MET A 255 -0.16 -3.71 1.72
CA MET A 255 0.66 -2.72 1.06
C MET A 255 1.93 -2.39 1.83
N TYR A 256 2.16 -2.93 3.03
CA TYR A 256 3.30 -2.52 3.85
C TYR A 256 3.75 -3.57 4.88
N ASP A 257 5.05 -3.61 5.14
CA ASP A 257 5.67 -4.43 6.19
C ASP A 257 5.39 -3.80 7.56
N GLU A 258 4.48 -4.41 8.32
CA GLU A 258 4.02 -3.92 9.63
C GLU A 258 5.15 -3.76 10.65
N ARG A 259 6.31 -4.40 10.44
CA ARG A 259 7.51 -4.20 11.26
C ARG A 259 8.04 -2.77 11.25
N TYR A 260 7.84 -2.06 10.13
CA TYR A 260 8.43 -0.74 9.89
C TYR A 260 7.38 0.34 9.70
N VAL A 261 6.21 -0.03 9.19
CA VAL A 261 5.12 0.89 8.91
C VAL A 261 3.81 0.26 9.36
N SER A 262 3.06 0.91 10.26
CA SER A 262 1.69 0.48 10.54
C SER A 262 0.71 1.41 9.88
N GLY A 263 -0.32 0.83 9.23
CA GLY A 263 -1.51 1.56 8.83
C GLY A 263 -1.26 2.69 7.82
N LEU A 264 -2.01 2.67 6.72
CA LEU A 264 -2.27 3.91 6.00
C LEU A 264 -3.03 4.86 6.94
N GLN A 265 -2.36 5.86 7.53
CA GLN A 265 -3.04 6.88 8.33
C GLN A 265 -4.08 7.60 7.49
N LYS A 266 -3.69 7.91 6.24
CA LYS A 266 -4.53 8.72 5.35
C LYS A 266 -4.16 8.56 3.90
N LYS A 267 -5.18 8.48 3.04
CA LYS A 267 -5.06 8.59 1.58
C LYS A 267 -6.13 9.56 1.09
N PHE A 268 -5.72 10.59 0.37
CA PHE A 268 -6.65 11.59 -0.17
C PHE A 268 -6.13 12.19 -1.48
N TYR A 269 -7.09 12.68 -2.27
CA TYR A 269 -6.85 13.36 -3.53
C TYR A 269 -6.48 14.82 -3.26
N VAL A 270 -5.34 15.24 -3.77
CA VAL A 270 -4.86 16.61 -3.74
C VAL A 270 -5.40 17.34 -4.97
N THR A 271 -6.73 17.50 -5.04
CA THR A 271 -7.38 18.22 -6.13
C THR A 271 -8.04 19.49 -5.61
N ASP A 272 -7.81 20.63 -6.26
CA ASP A 272 -8.74 21.76 -6.20
C ASP A 272 -10.02 21.40 -6.99
N ASN A 273 -11.15 22.03 -6.64
CA ASN A 273 -12.43 22.03 -7.36
C ASN A 273 -12.32 22.40 -8.86
N ALA A 274 -11.11 22.76 -9.34
CA ALA A 274 -10.76 23.11 -10.71
C ALA A 274 -9.97 22.01 -11.49
N GLN A 275 -9.83 20.78 -10.97
CA GLN A 275 -9.02 19.71 -11.60
C GLN A 275 -7.56 20.14 -11.85
N THR A 276 -6.88 20.54 -10.79
CA THR A 276 -5.47 20.93 -10.86
C THR A 276 -4.61 19.69 -10.68
N TYR A 277 -4.23 19.04 -11.78
CA TYR A 277 -3.24 17.97 -11.77
C TYR A 277 -1.93 18.48 -11.15
N ILE A 278 -1.47 17.84 -10.08
CA ILE A 278 -0.06 17.82 -9.73
C ILE A 278 0.63 17.17 -10.93
N ASN A 279 1.65 17.82 -11.46
CA ASN A 279 2.43 17.29 -12.58
C ASN A 279 3.89 17.31 -12.13
N GLY A 280 4.54 16.14 -12.17
CA GLY A 280 5.99 15.95 -12.28
C GLY A 280 6.92 16.59 -11.22
N SER A 281 7.81 15.77 -10.66
CA SER A 281 9.14 16.15 -10.12
C SER A 281 9.26 17.14 -8.95
N GLY A 282 8.17 17.63 -8.38
CA GLY A 282 8.19 18.58 -7.26
C GLY A 282 8.79 18.02 -5.96
N GLY A 283 9.22 18.88 -5.04
CA GLY A 283 9.67 18.45 -3.70
C GLY A 283 8.53 18.33 -2.69
N ILE A 284 8.76 17.57 -1.62
CA ILE A 284 7.89 17.46 -0.45
C ILE A 284 8.70 17.66 0.84
N ALA A 285 8.14 18.38 1.81
CA ALA A 285 8.74 18.51 3.14
C ALA A 285 7.67 18.74 4.20
N PHE A 286 7.86 18.16 5.39
CA PHE A 286 7.05 18.49 6.56
C PHE A 286 7.40 19.88 7.08
N ASP A 287 6.40 20.63 7.53
CA ASP A 287 6.62 21.88 8.27
C ASP A 287 6.99 21.54 9.72
N PRO A 288 8.22 21.79 10.19
CA PRO A 288 8.66 21.38 11.52
C PRO A 288 7.92 22.12 12.65
N THR A 289 7.21 23.21 12.34
CA THR A 289 6.43 23.98 13.31
C THR A 289 5.00 23.46 13.48
N SER A 290 4.57 22.53 12.64
CA SER A 290 3.17 22.15 12.45
C SER A 290 2.67 21.01 13.33
N GLN A 291 3.08 20.95 14.60
CA GLN A 291 2.61 19.88 15.49
C GLN A 291 1.26 20.22 16.14
N SER A 292 0.26 19.36 15.89
CA SER A 292 -1.02 19.37 16.61
C SER A 292 -1.32 17.96 17.11
N GLY A 293 -1.51 17.82 18.43
CA GLY A 293 -1.80 16.51 19.03
C GLY A 293 -0.67 15.47 18.91
N GLY A 294 0.58 15.88 18.62
CA GLY A 294 1.72 14.99 18.43
C GLY A 294 1.87 14.44 17.01
N VAL A 295 1.08 14.96 16.07
CA VAL A 295 1.15 14.66 14.63
C VAL A 295 1.57 15.93 13.90
N TYR A 296 2.40 15.79 12.87
CA TYR A 296 2.67 16.90 11.95
C TYR A 296 1.47 17.08 11.04
N ASP A 297 0.78 18.20 11.21
CA ASP A 297 -0.46 18.50 10.52
C ASP A 297 -0.23 19.21 9.18
N ARG A 298 1.01 19.60 8.86
CA ARG A 298 1.29 20.34 7.62
C ARG A 298 2.49 19.85 6.84
N ILE A 299 2.26 19.78 5.53
CA ILE A 299 3.26 19.41 4.53
C ILE A 299 3.26 20.45 3.42
N TYR A 300 4.46 20.87 3.01
CA TYR A 300 4.65 21.69 1.84
C TYR A 300 4.94 20.81 0.62
N LEU A 301 4.29 21.16 -0.48
CA LEU A 301 4.47 20.54 -1.77
C LEU A 301 4.78 21.60 -2.81
N VAL A 302 5.70 21.24 -3.69
CA VAL A 302 6.00 22.03 -4.86
C VAL A 302 5.33 21.37 -6.05
N ASN A 303 4.56 22.13 -6.83
CA ASN A 303 3.99 21.65 -8.09
C ASN A 303 4.75 22.26 -9.27
N SER A 304 5.08 21.44 -10.26
CA SER A 304 5.89 21.83 -11.40
C SER A 304 5.20 21.51 -12.72
N THR A 305 4.49 22.49 -13.26
CA THR A 305 3.75 22.33 -14.51
C THR A 305 4.19 23.34 -15.57
N THR A 306 3.82 23.09 -16.82
CA THR A 306 3.97 24.09 -17.89
C THR A 306 2.94 25.23 -17.79
N ASP A 307 1.92 25.09 -16.94
CA ASP A 307 0.94 26.13 -16.66
C ASP A 307 1.43 26.99 -15.50
N THR A 308 1.88 28.20 -15.83
CA THR A 308 2.42 29.15 -14.86
C THR A 308 1.41 29.58 -13.79
N ASN A 309 0.12 29.30 -13.96
CA ASN A 309 -0.89 29.54 -12.92
C ASN A 309 -0.97 28.41 -11.89
N LYS A 310 -0.43 27.22 -12.23
CA LYS A 310 -0.54 25.98 -11.45
C LYS A 310 0.79 25.50 -10.86
N SER A 311 1.90 26.10 -11.27
CA SER A 311 3.22 25.86 -10.67
C SER A 311 3.45 26.76 -9.47
N GLY A 312 4.00 26.23 -8.38
CA GLY A 312 4.24 27.03 -7.17
C GLY A 312 4.40 26.18 -5.92
N LEU A 313 4.49 26.87 -4.78
CA LEU A 313 4.45 26.25 -3.46
C LEU A 313 3.01 26.13 -2.97
N TYR A 314 2.68 24.98 -2.41
CA TYR A 314 1.39 24.64 -1.83
C TYR A 314 1.59 24.05 -0.44
N SER A 315 0.56 24.15 0.39
CA SER A 315 0.50 23.45 1.68
C SER A 315 -0.69 22.51 1.72
N ILE A 316 -0.50 21.43 2.45
CA ILE A 316 -1.53 20.46 2.79
C ILE A 316 -1.71 20.51 4.30
N ASP A 317 -2.95 20.70 4.73
CA ASP A 317 -3.38 20.39 6.09
C ASP A 317 -3.83 18.92 6.13
N VAL A 318 -2.99 18.09 6.72
CA VAL A 318 -3.17 16.64 6.83
C VAL A 318 -4.39 16.31 7.69
N VAL A 319 -4.65 17.10 8.74
CA VAL A 319 -5.74 16.83 9.68
C VAL A 319 -7.07 17.12 9.02
N ASN A 320 -7.20 18.26 8.35
CA ASN A 320 -8.45 18.72 7.75
C ASN A 320 -8.65 18.27 6.29
N GLU A 321 -7.68 17.60 5.67
CA GLU A 321 -7.71 17.19 4.25
C GLU A 321 -7.88 18.39 3.31
N THR A 322 -7.38 19.55 3.73
CA THR A 322 -7.51 20.76 2.94
C THR A 322 -6.19 21.08 2.26
N TYR A 323 -6.26 21.16 0.94
CA TYR A 323 -5.20 21.72 0.12
C TYR A 323 -5.33 23.25 0.09
N SER A 324 -4.22 23.95 0.28
CA SER A 324 -4.22 25.40 0.12
C SER A 324 -4.32 25.79 -1.36
N GLY A 325 -4.79 27.01 -1.63
CA GLY A 325 -4.44 27.65 -2.88
C GLY A 325 -2.91 27.80 -3.02
N ARG A 326 -2.46 28.19 -4.21
CA ARG A 326 -1.05 28.54 -4.45
C ARG A 326 -0.62 29.62 -3.45
N LEU A 327 0.40 29.31 -2.64
CA LEU A 327 0.87 30.18 -1.56
C LEU A 327 1.84 31.25 -2.05
N ALA A 328 2.71 30.91 -3.00
CA ALA A 328 3.79 31.77 -3.47
C ALA A 328 4.27 31.39 -4.90
N LEU A 329 5.07 32.30 -5.49
CA LEU A 329 5.81 32.23 -6.75
C LEU A 329 4.94 32.33 -8.00
N ALA A 330 4.58 33.53 -8.46
CA ALA A 330 3.86 33.78 -9.73
C ALA A 330 4.80 33.64 -10.95
N ASP A 331 4.35 32.94 -12.01
CA ASP A 331 5.03 32.80 -13.31
C ASP A 331 6.11 31.71 -13.51
N TRP A 332 6.18 30.71 -12.62
CA TRP A 332 7.27 29.73 -12.59
C TRP A 332 6.98 28.43 -13.37
N ILE A 333 8.03 27.81 -13.91
CA ILE A 333 7.99 26.49 -14.57
C ILE A 333 9.11 25.66 -13.92
N SER A 334 8.94 24.34 -13.75
CA SER A 334 10.03 23.42 -13.33
C SER A 334 10.63 23.63 -11.93
N LEU A 335 9.81 23.79 -10.89
CA LEU A 335 10.29 23.74 -9.49
C LEU A 335 10.63 22.28 -9.11
N ARG A 336 11.72 22.05 -8.37
CA ARG A 336 12.29 20.69 -8.18
C ARG A 336 12.31 20.19 -6.74
N SER A 337 12.58 21.06 -5.78
CA SER A 337 12.85 20.67 -4.40
C SER A 337 12.25 21.66 -3.40
N VAL A 338 12.02 21.20 -2.18
CA VAL A 338 11.58 22.05 -1.07
C VAL A 338 12.25 21.59 0.22
N ALA A 339 12.69 22.55 1.04
CA ALA A 339 13.09 22.32 2.42
C ALA A 339 12.46 23.40 3.31
N VAL A 340 12.41 23.14 4.60
CA VAL A 340 11.76 24.02 5.58
C VAL A 340 12.69 24.18 6.77
N ASP A 341 12.97 25.42 7.13
CA ASP A 341 13.78 25.70 8.32
C ASP A 341 12.98 25.52 9.62
N SER A 342 13.69 25.59 10.75
CA SER A 342 13.08 25.45 12.08
C SER A 342 12.03 26.51 12.41
N ALA A 343 11.98 27.62 11.66
CA ALA A 343 11.01 28.69 11.80
C ALA A 343 9.79 28.54 10.86
N GLY A 344 9.76 27.52 10.01
CA GLY A 344 8.67 27.26 9.06
C GLY A 344 8.79 28.05 7.75
N ALA A 345 9.93 28.70 7.47
CA ALA A 345 10.16 29.30 6.16
C ALA A 345 10.52 28.21 5.15
N ALA A 346 9.88 28.25 3.98
CA ALA A 346 10.09 27.28 2.92
C ALA A 346 11.14 27.78 1.92
N PHE A 347 12.00 26.88 1.47
CA PHE A 347 13.01 27.14 0.44
C PHE A 347 12.76 26.25 -0.75
N THR A 348 12.86 26.78 -1.96
CA THR A 348 12.65 25.98 -3.19
C THR A 348 13.63 26.37 -4.30
N SER A 349 13.96 25.40 -5.15
CA SER A 349 14.73 25.61 -6.38
C SER A 349 13.87 25.36 -7.63
N GLY A 350 14.18 26.06 -8.73
CA GLY A 350 13.50 25.82 -10.01
C GLY A 350 14.10 26.49 -11.24
N ASN A 351 13.59 26.09 -12.41
CA ASN A 351 14.08 26.49 -13.73
C ASN A 351 13.15 27.55 -14.37
N HIS A 352 13.34 28.81 -14.00
CA HIS A 352 12.79 29.98 -14.70
C HIS A 352 13.85 30.50 -15.70
N PRO A 353 13.56 31.42 -16.65
CA PRO A 353 14.62 32.23 -17.27
C PRO A 353 15.55 32.95 -16.27
N ASP A 354 15.22 32.95 -14.96
CA ASP A 354 16.02 33.44 -13.83
C ASP A 354 16.22 32.30 -12.79
N ARG A 355 17.11 31.36 -13.10
CA ARG A 355 17.46 30.17 -12.29
C ARG A 355 17.90 30.58 -10.86
N GLY A 356 17.59 29.78 -9.84
CA GLY A 356 18.06 30.05 -8.47
C GLY A 356 17.26 29.43 -7.31
N VAL A 357 17.64 29.83 -6.09
CA VAL A 357 17.03 29.41 -4.81
C VAL A 357 16.21 30.54 -4.21
N TRP A 358 15.01 30.21 -3.73
CA TRP A 358 14.04 31.17 -3.19
C TRP A 358 13.65 30.81 -1.77
N LYS A 359 13.61 31.84 -0.91
CA LYS A 359 13.06 31.77 0.44
C LYS A 359 11.66 32.38 0.44
N ILE A 360 10.70 31.61 0.94
CA ILE A 360 9.31 32.02 1.16
C ILE A 360 9.11 32.09 2.67
N ALA A 361 9.23 33.29 3.21
CA ALA A 361 9.01 33.53 4.63
C ALA A 361 7.52 33.71 4.91
N ASP A 362 7.05 33.15 6.03
CA ASP A 362 5.63 33.13 6.44
C ASP A 362 4.68 32.62 5.33
N PRO A 363 4.85 31.37 4.82
CA PRO A 363 4.08 30.87 3.67
C PRO A 363 2.55 30.91 3.84
N LEU A 364 2.05 30.94 5.08
CA LEU A 364 0.62 30.85 5.41
C LEU A 364 0.02 32.18 5.85
N GLY A 365 0.87 33.15 6.21
CA GLY A 365 0.46 34.50 6.56
C GLY A 365 0.64 35.44 5.38
N ALA A 366 1.50 36.44 5.55
CA ALA A 366 1.82 37.38 4.48
C ALA A 366 3.11 36.93 3.78
N ALA A 367 3.00 35.89 2.95
CA ALA A 367 4.14 35.29 2.26
C ALA A 367 5.04 36.37 1.61
N THR A 368 6.29 36.42 2.01
CA THR A 368 7.31 37.28 1.41
C THR A 368 8.38 36.44 0.74
N GLU A 369 8.59 36.70 -0.55
CA GLU A 369 9.57 36.00 -1.38
C GLU A 369 10.88 36.77 -1.39
N THR A 370 11.97 36.07 -1.07
CA THR A 370 13.35 36.58 -1.19
C THR A 370 14.12 35.66 -2.11
N ARG A 371 14.65 36.20 -3.19
CA ARG A 371 15.61 35.49 -4.04
C ARG A 371 16.93 35.40 -3.30
N MET A 372 17.35 34.19 -2.97
CA MET A 372 18.60 33.97 -2.26
C MET A 372 19.77 33.96 -3.22
N LEU A 373 19.71 33.17 -4.29
CA LEU A 373 20.77 33.10 -5.30
C LEU A 373 20.25 33.55 -6.67
N ASP A 374 21.02 34.41 -7.34
CA ASP A 374 20.83 34.88 -8.73
C ASP A 374 21.63 34.03 -9.74
N ASP A 375 21.37 34.25 -11.04
CA ASP A 375 22.21 33.83 -12.18
C ASP A 375 23.55 34.58 -12.03
N TYR A 376 24.64 33.87 -11.69
CA TYR A 376 25.93 34.48 -11.35
C TYR A 376 26.61 35.04 -12.61
N GLY A 377 26.11 36.16 -13.10
CA GLY A 377 26.91 37.17 -13.78
C GLY A 377 27.65 36.72 -15.03
N GLY A 378 26.92 36.25 -16.04
CA GLY A 378 27.26 36.50 -17.44
C GLY A 378 28.34 35.63 -18.07
N GLY A 379 27.96 34.44 -18.52
CA GLY A 379 28.77 33.72 -19.51
C GLY A 379 28.38 32.27 -19.78
N THR A 380 27.79 31.57 -18.82
CA THR A 380 27.46 30.16 -18.96
C THR A 380 26.05 29.95 -18.41
N GLY A 381 25.16 29.43 -19.25
CA GLY A 381 23.78 29.13 -18.86
C GLY A 381 23.72 27.81 -18.12
N ASP A 382 24.40 27.69 -16.98
CA ASP A 382 24.56 26.46 -16.22
C ASP A 382 24.21 26.51 -14.73
N ASP A 383 24.01 27.66 -14.08
CA ASP A 383 23.68 27.81 -12.63
C ASP A 383 22.27 27.30 -12.21
N ASP A 384 22.00 26.00 -12.32
CA ASP A 384 20.72 25.34 -12.01
C ASP A 384 20.79 24.51 -10.71
N PRO A 385 20.28 25.02 -9.56
CA PRO A 385 20.18 24.20 -8.36
C PRO A 385 19.13 23.09 -8.54
N TYR A 386 19.58 21.84 -8.65
CA TYR A 386 18.72 20.68 -8.90
C TYR A 386 18.02 20.19 -7.63
N GLY A 387 18.71 20.23 -6.50
CA GLY A 387 18.23 19.73 -5.22
C GLY A 387 18.75 20.56 -4.06
N LEU A 388 17.96 20.65 -2.99
CA LEU A 388 18.35 21.28 -1.75
C LEU A 388 17.84 20.47 -0.56
N CYS A 389 18.54 20.57 0.56
CA CYS A 389 18.09 20.10 1.87
C CYS A 389 18.63 21.02 2.98
N MET A 390 18.03 20.96 4.17
CA MET A 390 18.59 21.63 5.34
C MET A 390 19.90 20.93 5.74
N VAL A 391 20.88 21.71 6.21
CA VAL A 391 22.06 21.16 6.86
C VAL A 391 21.62 20.35 8.09
N PRO A 392 22.06 19.09 8.24
CA PRO A 392 21.64 18.29 9.39
C PRO A 392 22.29 18.74 10.70
N GLN A 393 21.62 18.48 11.81
CA GLN A 393 22.21 18.64 13.14
C GLN A 393 23.49 17.81 13.24
N GLY A 394 24.55 18.42 13.77
CA GLY A 394 25.84 17.73 13.94
C GLY A 394 26.69 17.66 12.66
N PHE A 395 26.25 18.24 11.53
CA PHE A 395 27.04 18.30 10.31
C PHE A 395 28.44 18.84 10.57
N GLY A 396 28.57 19.91 11.37
CA GLY A 396 29.84 20.51 11.79
C GLY A 396 30.27 21.68 10.90
N GLY A 397 31.58 21.98 10.82
CA GLY A 397 32.09 23.09 9.99
C GLY A 397 31.69 24.51 10.43
N GLY A 398 30.94 24.66 11.52
CA GLY A 398 30.36 25.94 11.96
C GLY A 398 28.98 26.24 11.33
N TYR A 399 28.46 25.32 10.51
CA TYR A 399 27.13 25.40 9.92
C TYR A 399 26.05 25.03 10.94
N THR A 400 24.83 25.51 10.69
CA THR A 400 23.65 25.35 11.55
C THR A 400 22.53 24.63 10.82
N SER A 401 21.55 24.09 11.55
CA SER A 401 20.38 23.42 10.96
C SER A 401 19.44 24.33 10.17
N ASP A 402 19.70 25.64 10.18
CA ASP A 402 18.99 26.63 9.39
C ASP A 402 19.78 27.03 8.13
N ASP A 403 20.95 26.43 7.86
CA ASP A 403 21.69 26.59 6.61
C ASP A 403 21.20 25.57 5.56
N LEU A 404 21.48 25.84 4.28
CA LEU A 404 21.10 24.97 3.17
C LEU A 404 22.30 24.27 2.55
N VAL A 405 22.14 22.99 2.24
CA VAL A 405 23.01 22.28 1.29
C VAL A 405 22.33 22.27 -0.07
N LEU A 406 23.07 22.66 -1.10
CA LEU A 406 22.60 22.73 -2.48
C LEU A 406 23.39 21.74 -3.35
N TYR A 407 22.68 20.99 -4.20
CA TYR A 407 23.26 20.42 -5.42
C TYR A 407 23.02 21.40 -6.56
N ASP A 408 24.09 21.79 -7.21
CA ASP A 408 24.02 22.77 -8.28
C ASP A 408 24.99 22.43 -9.40
N SER A 409 24.60 22.67 -10.64
CA SER A 409 25.57 22.75 -11.74
C SER A 409 26.15 24.16 -11.78
N GLY A 410 27.46 24.34 -11.55
CA GLY A 410 28.14 25.58 -11.97
C GLY A 410 28.42 26.69 -10.93
N LEU A 411 27.89 26.64 -9.69
CA LEU A 411 28.18 27.62 -8.64
C LEU A 411 29.69 27.80 -8.33
N ASP A 412 30.54 26.88 -8.75
CA ASP A 412 32.00 26.93 -8.56
C ASP A 412 32.79 27.56 -9.72
N PHE A 413 32.08 28.17 -10.68
CA PHE A 413 32.60 28.89 -11.84
C PHE A 413 33.39 28.03 -12.84
N ASN A 414 33.22 26.71 -12.85
CA ASN A 414 33.89 25.83 -13.82
C ASN A 414 32.97 24.92 -14.64
N GLY A 415 31.65 24.98 -14.43
CA GLY A 415 30.65 24.23 -15.19
C GLY A 415 30.48 22.78 -14.76
N ASN A 416 31.13 22.36 -13.67
CA ASN A 416 30.89 21.07 -13.03
C ASN A 416 29.81 21.18 -11.94
N ASP A 417 29.23 20.04 -11.57
CA ASP A 417 28.29 19.98 -10.46
C ASP A 417 29.03 20.16 -9.12
N ALA A 418 28.40 20.78 -8.14
CA ALA A 418 29.00 21.05 -6.85
C ALA A 418 27.99 20.94 -5.71
N PHE A 419 28.49 20.46 -4.57
CA PHE A 419 27.79 20.56 -3.29
C PHE A 419 28.23 21.83 -2.59
N THR A 420 27.29 22.73 -2.31
CA THR A 420 27.58 24.00 -1.64
C THR A 420 26.72 24.18 -0.40
N VAL A 421 27.24 24.89 0.61
CA VAL A 421 26.49 25.32 1.79
C VAL A 421 26.25 26.81 1.72
N VAL A 422 25.01 27.21 1.98
CA VAL A 422 24.55 28.60 1.93
C VAL A 422 23.90 29.00 3.24
N ASP A 423 24.20 30.21 3.71
CA ASP A 423 23.52 30.82 4.85
C ASP A 423 22.05 31.11 4.51
N ALA A 424 21.13 30.29 5.02
CA ALA A 424 19.70 30.44 4.74
C ALA A 424 19.01 31.49 5.63
N ALA A 425 19.69 31.98 6.68
CA ALA A 425 19.23 33.10 7.48
C ALA A 425 19.51 34.46 6.80
N SER A 426 20.36 34.47 5.77
CA SER A 426 20.65 35.66 4.97
C SER A 426 19.38 36.29 4.39
N THR A 427 19.28 37.61 4.55
CA THR A 427 18.26 38.45 3.91
C THR A 427 18.81 39.25 2.72
N VAL A 428 20.09 39.04 2.37
CA VAL A 428 20.70 39.68 1.19
C VAL A 428 20.57 38.77 -0.02
N SER A 429 20.39 39.35 -1.21
CA SER A 429 20.58 38.64 -2.47
C SER A 429 22.05 38.23 -2.59
N ASP A 430 22.29 36.98 -3.01
CA ASP A 430 23.59 36.34 -3.19
C ASP A 430 24.38 36.21 -1.88
N PRO A 431 23.89 35.42 -0.90
CA PRO A 431 24.64 35.10 0.31
C PRO A 431 25.98 34.44 -0.02
N ALA A 432 26.93 34.56 0.91
CA ALA A 432 28.18 33.81 0.82
C ALA A 432 27.89 32.30 0.86
N PHE A 433 28.56 31.55 -0.01
CA PHE A 433 28.48 30.10 -0.06
C PHE A 433 29.85 29.46 0.12
N THR A 434 29.86 28.20 0.56
CA THR A 434 31.08 27.37 0.64
C THR A 434 30.91 26.14 -0.22
N VAL A 435 31.84 25.90 -1.16
CA VAL A 435 31.90 24.65 -1.91
C VAL A 435 32.51 23.56 -1.03
N LEU A 436 31.76 22.49 -0.79
CA LEU A 436 32.21 21.32 -0.03
C LEU A 436 32.87 20.28 -0.93
N HIS A 437 32.29 20.05 -2.11
CA HIS A 437 32.73 19.01 -3.03
C HIS A 437 32.44 19.41 -4.48
N GLN A 438 33.38 19.12 -5.38
CA GLN A 438 33.16 19.21 -6.83
C GLN A 438 32.83 17.82 -7.35
N ALA A 439 31.68 17.69 -7.99
CA ALA A 439 31.20 16.46 -8.60
C ALA A 439 31.34 16.53 -10.13
N ASP A 440 31.92 15.50 -10.73
CA ASP A 440 31.91 15.30 -12.19
C ASP A 440 30.67 14.49 -12.65
N GLU A 441 29.68 14.31 -11.77
CA GLU A 441 28.54 13.41 -11.97
C GLU A 441 27.37 14.14 -12.61
N PRO A 442 26.74 13.63 -13.68
CA PRO A 442 25.59 14.27 -14.31
C PRO A 442 24.27 13.97 -13.57
N GLY A 443 23.43 14.98 -13.26
CA GLY A 443 21.97 14.80 -13.27
C GLY A 443 21.13 15.41 -12.14
N THR A 444 19.85 14.99 -12.10
CA THR A 444 18.82 15.43 -11.16
C THR A 444 18.87 14.65 -9.85
N LEU A 445 19.72 15.06 -8.91
CA LEU A 445 19.85 14.38 -7.62
C LEU A 445 18.89 14.97 -6.57
N ARG A 446 18.21 14.10 -5.80
CA ARG A 446 17.55 14.50 -4.55
C ARG A 446 18.45 14.20 -3.37
N GLN A 447 18.41 15.10 -2.39
CA GLN A 447 19.21 15.04 -1.19
C GLN A 447 18.34 14.99 0.06
N ALA A 448 18.84 14.37 1.11
CA ALA A 448 18.26 14.43 2.43
C ALA A 448 19.36 14.54 3.49
N GLY A 449 19.20 15.47 4.43
CA GLY A 449 20.04 15.55 5.62
C GLY A 449 19.64 14.51 6.66
N SER A 450 20.61 14.02 7.41
CA SER A 450 20.42 13.07 8.50
C SER A 450 20.90 13.68 9.82
N ASP A 451 19.95 14.08 10.67
CA ASP A 451 20.25 14.58 12.03
C ASP A 451 20.82 13.49 12.95
N TYR A 452 20.68 12.22 12.56
CA TYR A 452 21.17 11.06 13.30
C TYR A 452 22.71 10.99 13.30
N ASP A 453 23.33 11.12 12.12
CA ASP A 453 24.78 11.00 11.94
C ASP A 453 25.46 12.28 11.42
N GLY A 454 24.70 13.37 11.22
CA GLY A 454 25.20 14.65 10.76
C GLY A 454 25.76 14.58 9.34
N ARG A 455 25.10 13.84 8.44
CA ARG A 455 25.54 13.65 7.05
C ARG A 455 24.44 13.94 6.05
N VAL A 456 24.83 14.28 4.82
CA VAL A 456 23.90 14.48 3.71
C VAL A 456 23.94 13.26 2.81
N TYR A 457 22.76 12.75 2.46
CA TYR A 457 22.56 11.56 1.65
C TYR A 457 21.93 11.92 0.31
N TRP A 458 22.27 11.17 -0.73
CA TRP A 458 21.62 11.26 -2.03
C TRP A 458 21.68 9.96 -2.82
N THR A 459 20.77 9.85 -3.77
CA THR A 459 20.67 8.70 -4.68
C THR A 459 21.49 8.90 -5.93
N HIS A 460 21.82 7.80 -6.62
CA HIS A 460 22.44 7.82 -7.95
C HIS A 460 21.62 6.96 -8.91
N SER A 461 21.31 7.51 -10.09
CA SER A 461 20.55 6.82 -11.14
C SER A 461 21.40 6.68 -12.42
N PRO A 462 21.57 5.47 -12.96
CA PRO A 462 22.22 4.31 -12.36
C PRO A 462 23.69 4.21 -12.83
N LEU A 463 24.64 4.03 -11.90
CA LEU A 463 26.02 3.68 -12.23
C LEU A 463 26.34 2.24 -11.84
N GLN A 464 26.46 1.37 -12.83
CA GLN A 464 26.98 0.00 -12.67
C GLN A 464 28.46 0.07 -12.25
N THR A 465 28.83 -0.57 -11.14
CA THR A 465 30.24 -0.81 -10.80
C THR A 465 30.49 -2.30 -10.58
N ALA A 466 31.71 -2.75 -10.89
CA ALA A 466 32.12 -4.15 -10.94
C ALA A 466 32.93 -4.59 -9.70
N ASP A 467 33.14 -3.70 -8.72
CA ASP A 467 34.16 -3.88 -7.67
C ASP A 467 33.73 -4.81 -6.53
N LEU A 468 32.45 -5.19 -6.43
CA LEU A 468 31.91 -6.11 -5.41
C LEU A 468 31.32 -7.42 -5.99
N GLY A 469 31.70 -7.79 -7.21
CA GLY A 469 31.28 -9.08 -7.81
C GLY A 469 29.92 -9.06 -8.51
N GLY A 470 29.32 -7.88 -8.73
CA GLY A 470 28.07 -7.69 -9.49
C GLY A 470 27.57 -6.25 -9.46
N THR A 471 26.55 -5.92 -10.27
CA THR A 471 25.89 -4.60 -10.29
C THR A 471 24.97 -4.46 -9.09
N LYS A 472 25.38 -3.73 -8.05
CA LYS A 472 24.51 -3.35 -6.92
C LYS A 472 24.20 -1.85 -6.94
N PRO A 473 22.97 -1.43 -6.61
CA PRO A 473 22.66 -0.01 -6.42
C PRO A 473 23.35 0.49 -5.14
N TYR A 474 23.61 1.79 -5.08
CA TYR A 474 24.20 2.41 -3.91
C TYR A 474 23.65 3.82 -3.69
N ILE A 475 23.69 4.25 -2.44
CA ILE A 475 23.52 5.65 -2.05
C ILE A 475 24.87 6.22 -1.63
N THR A 476 24.99 7.53 -1.72
CA THR A 476 26.20 8.23 -1.29
C THR A 476 25.86 9.12 -0.11
N ARG A 477 26.80 9.22 0.85
CA ARG A 477 26.72 10.18 1.95
C ARG A 477 27.99 10.99 2.08
N MET A 478 27.85 12.22 2.56
CA MET A 478 28.94 13.18 2.69
C MET A 478 28.97 13.86 4.05
N ASP A 479 30.18 14.12 4.53
CA ASP A 479 30.46 14.90 5.75
C ASP A 479 30.75 16.39 5.45
N ASN A 480 30.94 17.19 6.51
CA ASN A 480 31.26 18.63 6.36
C ASN A 480 32.59 18.94 5.67
N ALA A 481 33.46 17.95 5.50
CA ALA A 481 34.77 18.12 4.90
C ALA A 481 34.75 17.76 3.39
N GLY A 482 33.58 17.38 2.86
CA GLY A 482 33.42 16.90 1.49
C GLY A 482 33.90 15.47 1.28
N GLY A 483 34.10 14.72 2.37
CA GLY A 483 34.46 13.30 2.35
C GLY A 483 33.25 12.45 1.96
N MET A 484 33.45 11.54 1.00
CA MET A 484 32.38 10.78 0.34
C MET A 484 32.46 9.30 0.69
N GLU A 485 31.33 8.72 1.11
CA GLU A 485 31.19 7.30 1.39
C GLU A 485 30.05 6.70 0.57
N ARG A 486 30.25 5.49 0.03
CA ARG A 486 29.25 4.77 -0.75
C ARG A 486 28.64 3.65 0.08
N ILE A 487 27.32 3.55 0.12
CA ILE A 487 26.58 2.48 0.78
C ILE A 487 25.87 1.66 -0.28
N PHE A 488 26.40 0.47 -0.54
CA PHE A 488 25.79 -0.52 -1.43
C PHE A 488 24.59 -1.17 -0.74
N LEU A 489 23.54 -1.42 -1.52
CA LEU A 489 22.30 -2.01 -1.04
C LEU A 489 22.34 -3.52 -1.27
N ASP A 490 22.07 -4.31 -0.24
CA ASP A 490 22.05 -5.77 -0.34
C ASP A 490 20.74 -6.30 -0.92
N ILE A 491 20.54 -6.09 -2.22
CA ILE A 491 19.37 -6.55 -2.98
C ILE A 491 19.79 -7.46 -4.14
N ASP A 492 18.96 -8.45 -4.48
CA ASP A 492 19.16 -9.29 -5.66
C ASP A 492 19.05 -8.43 -6.93
N PRO A 493 20.01 -8.51 -7.88
CA PRO A 493 19.90 -7.87 -9.18
C PRO A 493 18.61 -8.15 -9.96
N ALA A 494 17.95 -9.28 -9.73
CA ALA A 494 16.67 -9.61 -10.35
C ALA A 494 15.49 -8.79 -9.77
N ASP A 495 15.59 -8.37 -8.51
CA ASP A 495 14.61 -7.52 -7.84
C ASP A 495 14.92 -6.02 -8.07
N MET A 496 15.97 -5.72 -8.86
CA MET A 496 16.36 -4.35 -9.16
C MET A 496 15.41 -3.69 -10.16
N GLY A 497 14.68 -2.71 -9.63
CA GLY A 497 13.98 -1.71 -10.39
C GLY A 497 14.84 -0.54 -10.87
N ILE A 498 14.21 0.44 -11.53
CA ILE A 498 14.82 1.77 -11.73
C ILE A 498 14.61 2.55 -10.43
N LEU A 499 15.70 3.02 -9.80
CA LEU A 499 15.63 3.89 -8.64
C LEU A 499 14.96 5.21 -9.04
N ASP A 500 13.93 5.63 -8.31
CA ASP A 500 13.42 6.99 -8.46
C ASP A 500 14.41 7.98 -7.86
N ASP A 501 14.48 9.18 -8.43
CA ASP A 501 15.20 10.32 -7.86
C ASP A 501 14.46 10.79 -6.59
N THR A 502 14.43 9.98 -5.52
CA THR A 502 13.75 10.21 -4.25
C THR A 502 14.52 9.61 -3.09
N ILE A 503 14.67 10.39 -2.02
CA ILE A 503 15.32 9.95 -0.80
C ILE A 503 14.76 10.73 0.39
N ALA A 504 14.55 10.05 1.50
CA ALA A 504 14.37 10.65 2.81
C ALA A 504 15.23 9.89 3.82
N VAL A 505 15.75 10.58 4.83
CA VAL A 505 16.41 9.93 5.96
C VAL A 505 15.56 10.15 7.19
N ASN A 506 15.34 9.09 7.96
CA ASN A 506 14.64 9.20 9.23
C ASN A 506 15.59 9.86 10.24
N PRO A 507 15.24 11.03 10.81
CA PRO A 507 16.13 11.77 11.71
C PRO A 507 16.36 11.06 13.05
N VAL A 508 15.56 10.05 13.39
CA VAL A 508 15.62 9.35 14.69
C VAL A 508 16.51 8.12 14.64
N ASP A 509 16.43 7.31 13.58
CA ASP A 509 17.18 6.04 13.48
C ASP A 509 18.21 6.02 12.34
N GLY A 510 18.28 7.07 11.53
CA GLY A 510 19.21 7.17 10.40
C GLY A 510 18.88 6.22 9.23
N SER A 511 17.73 5.54 9.26
CA SER A 511 17.29 4.69 8.15
C SER A 511 16.97 5.53 6.92
N VAL A 512 17.39 5.05 5.76
CA VAL A 512 17.20 5.75 4.48
C VAL A 512 16.03 5.12 3.74
N TRP A 513 15.10 5.94 3.28
CA TRP A 513 13.88 5.51 2.61
C TRP A 513 13.87 6.01 1.17
N MET A 514 13.55 5.12 0.24
CA MET A 514 13.63 5.38 -1.19
C MET A 514 12.60 4.55 -1.95
N ALA A 515 12.16 5.07 -3.10
CA ALA A 515 11.24 4.38 -3.99
C ALA A 515 11.96 3.77 -5.21
N PHE A 516 11.53 2.57 -5.60
CA PHE A 516 11.98 1.89 -6.81
C PHE A 516 10.81 1.57 -7.73
N TYR A 517 11.03 1.71 -9.03
CA TYR A 517 10.14 1.23 -10.09
C TYR A 517 10.43 -0.24 -10.43
N VAL A 518 9.50 -1.16 -10.18
CA VAL A 518 9.68 -2.60 -10.46
C VAL A 518 8.88 -2.99 -11.73
N PRO A 519 9.53 -3.15 -12.91
CA PRO A 519 8.82 -3.33 -14.18
C PRO A 519 8.09 -4.68 -14.29
N ASP A 520 8.71 -5.74 -13.79
CA ASP A 520 8.24 -7.12 -13.99
C ASP A 520 7.03 -7.49 -13.11
N GLU A 521 6.71 -6.66 -12.11
CA GLU A 521 5.54 -6.79 -11.24
C GLU A 521 4.35 -5.94 -11.71
N GLY A 522 4.22 -5.68 -13.02
CA GLY A 522 3.09 -4.92 -13.55
C GLY A 522 3.21 -3.41 -13.36
N ASN A 523 4.45 -2.88 -13.34
CA ASN A 523 4.78 -1.45 -13.17
C ASN A 523 4.41 -0.89 -11.79
N ILE A 524 4.68 -1.65 -10.74
CA ILE A 524 4.45 -1.22 -9.35
C ILE A 524 5.68 -0.46 -8.87
N ARG A 525 5.47 0.64 -8.13
CA ARG A 525 6.54 1.29 -7.37
C ARG A 525 6.47 0.87 -5.91
N THR A 526 7.64 0.68 -5.33
CA THR A 526 7.83 0.08 -4.01
C THR A 526 8.74 0.95 -3.17
N VAL A 527 8.40 1.19 -1.91
CA VAL A 527 9.29 1.88 -0.97
C VAL A 527 10.11 0.87 -0.19
N TYR A 528 11.41 1.12 -0.14
CA TYR A 528 12.37 0.35 0.63
C TYR A 528 12.94 1.18 1.76
N ARG A 529 13.20 0.52 2.88
CA ARG A 529 13.99 1.04 4.02
C ARG A 529 15.37 0.42 3.97
N VAL A 530 16.39 1.25 4.07
CA VAL A 530 17.81 0.86 4.08
C VAL A 530 18.37 1.15 5.46
N ASP A 531 19.01 0.17 6.08
CA ASP A 531 19.73 0.37 7.33
C ASP A 531 21.13 0.95 7.06
N ALA A 532 21.16 2.22 6.71
CA ALA A 532 22.39 2.95 6.40
C ALA A 532 23.22 3.24 7.66
N ALA A 533 22.58 3.32 8.83
CA ALA A 533 23.24 3.59 10.10
C ALA A 533 24.14 2.43 10.53
N ASN A 534 23.69 1.18 10.31
CA ASN A 534 24.45 -0.02 10.66
C ASN A 534 25.17 -0.67 9.48
N ALA A 535 25.39 0.07 8.39
CA ALA A 535 26.05 -0.46 7.19
C ALA A 535 27.47 -0.97 7.50
N VAL A 536 27.81 -2.17 7.01
CA VAL A 536 29.07 -2.86 7.29
C VAL A 536 30.17 -2.34 6.37
N ASP A 537 31.27 -1.83 6.95
CA ASP A 537 32.45 -1.37 6.21
C ASP A 537 33.09 -2.49 5.38
N GLN A 538 33.20 -2.27 4.08
CA GLN A 538 33.84 -3.16 3.10
C GLN A 538 35.26 -2.70 2.75
N GLY A 539 35.71 -1.57 3.30
CA GLY A 539 36.98 -0.92 3.04
C GLY A 539 36.95 0.05 1.87
N GLY A 540 37.85 1.04 1.92
CA GLY A 540 38.02 2.02 0.84
C GLY A 540 36.88 3.02 0.69
N GLY A 541 36.10 3.26 1.75
CA GLY A 541 34.94 4.16 1.73
C GLY A 541 33.66 3.52 1.19
N ASN A 542 33.63 2.19 1.10
CA ASN A 542 32.47 1.41 0.67
C ASN A 542 31.86 0.68 1.86
N TYR A 543 30.54 0.69 1.96
CA TYR A 543 29.76 0.02 3.00
C TYR A 543 28.67 -0.83 2.34
N LEU A 544 28.20 -1.87 3.03
CA LEU A 544 27.08 -2.70 2.61
C LEU A 544 25.96 -2.59 3.64
N ALA A 545 24.77 -2.17 3.22
CA ALA A 545 23.60 -2.03 4.08
C ALA A 545 22.56 -3.10 3.75
N SER A 546 21.89 -3.59 4.79
CA SER A 546 20.66 -4.36 4.64
C SER A 546 19.55 -3.45 4.12
N ILE A 547 18.61 -4.05 3.38
CA ILE A 547 17.49 -3.35 2.78
C ILE A 547 16.23 -4.21 2.93
N ALA A 548 15.15 -3.57 3.37
CA ALA A 548 13.85 -4.19 3.52
C ALA A 548 12.86 -3.55 2.55
N ARG A 549 12.06 -4.40 1.91
CA ARG A 549 10.89 -3.94 1.15
C ARG A 549 9.80 -3.58 2.16
N VAL A 550 9.44 -2.30 2.24
CA VAL A 550 8.56 -1.82 3.33
C VAL A 550 7.18 -1.43 2.85
N ILE A 551 7.04 -0.84 1.66
CA ILE A 551 5.71 -0.52 1.11
C ILE A 551 5.61 -1.14 -0.28
N TYR A 552 4.73 -2.14 -0.40
CA TYR A 552 4.42 -2.87 -1.61
C TYR A 552 3.20 -2.26 -2.29
N ASN A 553 3.41 -1.50 -3.37
CA ASN A 553 2.34 -0.78 -4.07
C ASN A 553 1.66 0.26 -3.16
N VAL A 554 1.41 1.46 -3.65
CA VAL A 554 0.68 2.49 -2.89
C VAL A 554 -0.73 2.72 -3.48
N GLY A 555 -1.12 1.87 -4.44
CA GLY A 555 -2.31 2.04 -5.27
C GLY A 555 -2.24 3.36 -6.06
N PHE A 556 -1.06 3.66 -6.59
CA PHE A 556 -0.78 4.81 -7.46
C PHE A 556 -0.61 4.27 -8.88
N ASN A 557 -1.42 4.75 -9.83
CA ASN A 557 -1.66 4.14 -11.14
C ASN A 557 -0.66 4.54 -12.22
N ASN A 558 0.47 5.19 -11.88
CA ASN A 558 1.27 5.86 -12.89
C ASN A 558 2.78 5.91 -12.68
N ILE A 559 3.46 6.11 -13.82
CA ILE A 559 4.91 6.06 -14.07
C ILE A 559 5.64 7.33 -13.56
N GLY A 560 5.01 8.14 -12.71
CA GLY A 560 5.58 9.42 -12.23
C GLY A 560 6.60 9.28 -11.12
N ASN A 561 7.56 10.21 -11.03
CA ASN A 561 8.55 10.23 -9.95
C ASN A 561 7.85 10.51 -8.62
N TYR A 562 7.98 9.62 -7.64
CA TYR A 562 7.47 9.89 -6.31
C TYR A 562 8.16 11.09 -5.66
N CYS A 563 7.58 11.54 -4.57
CA CYS A 563 8.20 12.42 -3.61
C CYS A 563 8.01 11.76 -2.25
N ILE A 564 9.09 11.71 -1.45
CA ILE A 564 9.12 11.08 -0.14
C ILE A 564 9.63 12.08 0.89
N ALA A 565 8.98 12.15 2.04
CA ALA A 565 9.48 12.90 3.20
C ALA A 565 9.15 12.14 4.48
N ILE A 566 9.99 12.32 5.49
CA ILE A 566 9.77 11.80 6.84
C ILE A 566 9.59 12.98 7.78
N SER A 567 8.67 12.86 8.74
CA SER A 567 8.45 13.90 9.74
C SER A 567 9.68 14.10 10.62
N PRO A 568 9.90 15.30 11.19
CA PRO A 568 11.06 15.56 12.03
C PRO A 568 11.16 14.70 13.30
N ASP A 569 10.05 14.08 13.74
CA ASP A 569 10.06 13.12 14.85
C ASP A 569 10.26 11.66 14.41
N GLY A 570 10.45 11.41 13.11
CA GLY A 570 10.71 10.09 12.54
C GLY A 570 9.50 9.15 12.52
N LYS A 571 8.29 9.65 12.79
CA LYS A 571 7.09 8.81 12.98
C LYS A 571 6.11 8.82 11.81
N GLN A 572 6.28 9.69 10.84
CA GLN A 572 5.36 9.77 9.71
C GLN A 572 6.12 9.76 8.39
N LEU A 573 5.65 8.93 7.46
CA LEU A 573 6.12 8.88 6.08
C LEU A 573 5.06 9.49 5.17
N ALA A 574 5.44 10.52 4.42
CA ALA A 574 4.59 11.09 3.38
C ALA A 574 5.07 10.63 2.00
N LEU A 575 4.15 10.07 1.22
CA LEU A 575 4.34 9.68 -0.18
C LEU A 575 3.37 10.45 -1.07
N VAL A 576 3.87 11.07 -2.13
CA VAL A 576 3.04 11.73 -3.13
C VAL A 576 3.37 11.21 -4.51
N ASN A 577 2.33 10.85 -5.26
CA ASN A 577 2.43 10.62 -6.70
C ASN A 577 1.95 11.85 -7.47
N PRO A 578 2.88 12.65 -8.02
CA PRO A 578 2.54 13.87 -8.73
C PRO A 578 2.11 13.64 -10.18
N ASN A 579 1.68 12.44 -10.61
CA ASN A 579 1.20 12.19 -11.98
C ASN A 579 -0.20 11.52 -12.00
N ASP A 580 -1.14 12.18 -12.69
CA ASP A 580 -2.56 11.88 -13.01
C ASP A 580 -3.53 11.49 -11.88
N ASP A 581 -3.10 10.86 -10.79
CA ASP A 581 -4.00 10.48 -9.68
C ASP A 581 -4.11 11.57 -8.59
N ASP A 582 -3.18 12.54 -8.55
CA ASP A 582 -3.07 13.58 -7.51
C ASP A 582 -3.12 13.02 -6.08
N MET A 583 -2.60 11.82 -5.86
CA MET A 583 -2.77 11.14 -4.57
C MET A 583 -1.60 11.36 -3.62
N MET A 584 -1.96 11.65 -2.38
CA MET A 584 -1.05 11.64 -1.23
C MET A 584 -1.42 10.50 -0.28
N ALA A 585 -0.40 9.81 0.22
CA ALA A 585 -0.52 8.80 1.26
C ALA A 585 0.40 9.15 2.44
N ILE A 586 -0.10 8.99 3.66
CA ILE A 586 0.66 9.17 4.90
C ILE A 586 0.59 7.89 5.70
N PHE A 587 1.74 7.46 6.21
CA PHE A 587 1.90 6.24 6.99
C PHE A 587 2.59 6.53 8.32
N ASP A 588 2.28 5.74 9.35
CA ASP A 588 3.05 5.77 10.59
C ASP A 588 4.29 4.90 10.46
N ILE A 589 5.44 5.47 10.80
CA ILE A 589 6.72 4.76 10.88
C ILE A 589 6.90 4.30 12.32
N HIS A 590 7.23 3.02 12.49
CA HIS A 590 7.72 2.49 13.74
C HIS A 590 9.23 2.36 13.71
N PRO A 591 9.93 2.60 14.83
CA PRO A 591 11.27 2.06 14.98
C PRO A 591 11.19 0.55 14.80
N GLU A 592 12.21 -0.06 14.20
CA GLU A 592 12.29 -1.51 14.03
C GLU A 592 12.06 -2.20 15.38
N ILE A 593 10.85 -2.73 15.59
CA ILE A 593 10.55 -3.54 16.76
C ILE A 593 11.01 -4.93 16.38
N LEU A 594 12.19 -5.32 16.86
CA LEU A 594 12.64 -6.69 16.68
C LEU A 594 11.60 -7.61 17.33
N PRO A 595 11.17 -8.71 16.69
CA PRO A 595 10.19 -9.62 17.27
C PRO A 595 10.56 -10.14 18.66
N TYR A 596 11.85 -10.18 18.98
CA TYR A 596 12.36 -10.43 20.32
C TYR A 596 12.03 -9.29 21.29
N ASP A 597 12.27 -8.02 20.91
CA ASP A 597 11.99 -6.85 21.76
C ASP A 597 10.50 -6.70 22.07
N GLU A 598 9.63 -7.01 21.11
CA GLU A 598 8.18 -7.05 21.33
C GLU A 598 7.81 -8.14 22.36
N TRP A 599 8.38 -9.34 22.19
CA TRP A 599 8.15 -10.46 23.10
C TRP A 599 8.62 -10.13 24.52
N VAL A 600 9.84 -9.62 24.68
CA VAL A 600 10.38 -9.19 25.98
C VAL A 600 9.52 -8.10 26.63
N ALA A 601 9.08 -7.11 25.86
CA ALA A 601 8.20 -6.06 26.35
C ALA A 601 6.84 -6.61 26.80
N GLY A 602 6.32 -7.65 26.13
CA GLY A 602 5.10 -8.37 26.51
C GLY A 602 5.16 -8.97 27.92
N TYR A 603 6.35 -9.42 28.36
CA TYR A 603 6.60 -9.91 29.72
C TYR A 603 6.99 -8.81 30.71
N GLY A 604 7.08 -7.56 30.26
CA GLY A 604 7.42 -6.41 31.11
C GLY A 604 8.87 -6.40 31.59
N LEU A 605 9.75 -7.16 30.92
CA LEU A 605 11.18 -7.20 31.20
C LEU A 605 11.86 -5.93 30.72
N THR A 606 12.85 -5.43 31.48
CA THR A 606 13.58 -4.20 31.14
C THR A 606 15.03 -4.27 31.62
N GLY A 607 15.92 -3.48 31.02
CA GLY A 607 17.32 -3.40 31.43
C GLY A 607 18.04 -4.73 31.21
N ILE A 608 18.85 -5.17 32.19
CA ILE A 608 19.62 -6.41 32.06
C ILE A 608 18.71 -7.64 31.93
N ASP A 609 17.53 -7.62 32.53
CA ASP A 609 16.59 -8.75 32.47
C ASP A 609 15.96 -8.91 31.07
N ALA A 610 16.08 -7.88 30.21
CA ALA A 610 15.63 -7.91 28.82
C ALA A 610 16.70 -8.44 27.83
N GLU A 611 17.96 -8.58 28.24
CA GLU A 611 19.05 -9.02 27.35
C GLU A 611 18.84 -10.48 26.88
N MET A 612 19.17 -10.79 25.62
CA MET A 612 18.98 -12.13 25.03
C MET A 612 19.65 -13.27 25.81
N GLY A 613 20.81 -12.99 26.41
CA GLY A 613 21.57 -13.97 27.22
C GLY A 613 21.18 -14.00 28.70
N SER A 614 20.18 -13.23 29.11
CA SER A 614 19.71 -13.20 30.50
C SER A 614 18.75 -14.33 30.79
N ASN A 615 18.69 -14.72 32.07
CA ASN A 615 17.76 -15.71 32.61
C ASN A 615 17.13 -15.08 33.88
N PRO A 616 16.02 -14.35 33.75
CA PRO A 616 15.41 -13.62 34.86
C PRO A 616 14.74 -14.52 35.89
N ASP A 617 14.23 -15.68 35.48
CA ASP A 617 13.38 -16.57 36.26
C ASP A 617 14.14 -17.71 36.99
N GLY A 618 15.37 -18.00 36.57
CA GLY A 618 16.30 -18.95 37.18
C GLY A 618 16.24 -20.38 36.61
N ASP A 619 15.60 -20.62 35.47
CA ASP A 619 15.29 -21.96 34.94
C ASP A 619 16.44 -22.65 34.15
N LYS A 620 17.51 -21.90 33.84
CA LYS A 620 18.69 -22.19 33.00
C LYS A 620 18.50 -22.07 31.48
N LEU A 621 17.38 -21.56 30.98
CA LEU A 621 17.24 -21.08 29.60
C LEU A 621 17.43 -19.57 29.54
N ASP A 622 18.18 -19.09 28.55
CA ASP A 622 18.23 -17.65 28.32
C ASP A 622 16.99 -17.17 27.57
N ASN A 623 16.71 -15.87 27.64
CA ASN A 623 15.58 -15.24 26.97
C ASN A 623 15.55 -15.57 25.46
N LEU A 624 16.71 -15.70 24.80
CA LEU A 624 16.79 -16.11 23.39
C LEU A 624 16.24 -17.54 23.18
N SER A 625 16.64 -18.47 24.04
CA SER A 625 16.16 -19.85 24.00
C SER A 625 14.66 -19.93 24.30
N GLU A 626 14.17 -19.17 25.28
CA GLU A 626 12.75 -19.11 25.60
C GLU A 626 11.93 -18.48 24.49
N TYR A 627 12.41 -17.37 23.92
CA TYR A 627 11.81 -16.76 22.74
C TYR A 627 11.71 -17.76 21.57
N ALA A 628 12.77 -18.52 21.32
CA ALA A 628 12.85 -19.47 20.23
C ALA A 628 12.03 -20.75 20.43
N LEU A 629 11.77 -21.14 21.68
CA LEU A 629 11.06 -22.38 22.02
C LEU A 629 9.65 -22.13 22.59
N GLY A 630 9.26 -20.88 22.78
CA GLY A 630 7.94 -20.49 23.28
C GLY A 630 7.80 -20.62 24.80
N GLY A 631 8.85 -20.31 25.57
CA GLY A 631 8.83 -20.26 27.04
C GLY A 631 8.35 -18.90 27.59
N ASP A 632 8.21 -18.81 28.91
CA ASP A 632 7.88 -17.59 29.65
C ASP A 632 9.07 -17.17 30.53
N PRO A 633 9.78 -16.07 30.19
CA PRO A 633 11.00 -15.64 30.87
C PRO A 633 10.77 -15.09 32.28
N THR A 634 9.54 -15.17 32.78
CA THR A 634 9.14 -14.77 34.12
C THR A 634 8.61 -15.94 34.96
N ASP A 635 8.41 -17.13 34.37
CA ASP A 635 7.92 -18.33 35.05
C ASP A 635 8.89 -19.52 34.87
N PRO A 636 9.64 -19.91 35.92
CA PRO A 636 10.63 -20.98 35.83
C PRO A 636 10.05 -22.38 35.63
N PHE A 637 8.73 -22.51 35.52
CA PHE A 637 8.05 -23.75 35.18
C PHE A 637 7.63 -23.84 33.70
N ASP A 638 7.71 -22.74 32.95
CA ASP A 638 7.35 -22.70 31.53
C ASP A 638 8.58 -22.50 30.64
N VAL A 639 9.34 -23.58 30.48
CA VAL A 639 10.54 -23.63 29.64
C VAL A 639 10.23 -23.76 28.13
N GLY A 640 8.97 -23.56 27.75
CA GLY A 640 8.48 -23.72 26.39
C GLY A 640 8.52 -25.16 25.87
N MET A 641 8.57 -25.29 24.55
CA MET A 641 8.53 -26.56 23.85
C MET A 641 9.93 -27.19 23.78
N THR A 642 10.06 -28.40 24.33
CA THR A 642 11.31 -29.16 24.29
C THR A 642 11.38 -30.07 23.07
N PRO A 643 12.56 -30.20 22.42
CA PRO A 643 12.73 -31.15 21.33
C PRO A 643 12.39 -32.59 21.73
N VAL A 644 11.73 -33.32 20.84
CA VAL A 644 11.30 -34.71 21.05
C VAL A 644 12.14 -35.65 20.19
N GLN A 645 12.55 -36.76 20.78
CA GLN A 645 13.32 -37.80 20.09
C GLN A 645 12.57 -39.14 20.06
N SER A 646 12.61 -39.82 18.93
CA SER A 646 12.02 -41.15 18.77
C SER A 646 12.95 -42.08 18.00
N PHE A 647 12.95 -43.36 18.36
CA PHE A 647 13.80 -44.38 17.74
C PHE A 647 12.95 -45.43 17.05
N TYR A 648 13.34 -45.82 15.84
CA TYR A 648 12.68 -46.90 15.13
C TYR A 648 13.61 -47.53 14.08
N SER A 649 13.27 -48.74 13.65
CA SER A 649 13.99 -49.51 12.63
C SER A 649 13.16 -49.59 11.35
N ASP A 650 13.78 -49.46 10.18
CA ASP A 650 13.16 -49.70 8.87
C ASP A 650 14.07 -50.58 8.00
N VAL A 651 13.63 -50.95 6.79
CA VAL A 651 14.37 -51.81 5.83
C VAL A 651 15.74 -51.22 5.46
N GLY A 652 15.98 -49.93 5.75
CA GLY A 652 17.22 -49.20 5.46
C GLY A 652 18.17 -48.94 6.65
N GLY A 653 17.87 -49.38 7.87
CA GLY A 653 18.73 -49.16 9.05
C GLY A 653 17.97 -48.78 10.33
N ASP A 654 18.72 -48.50 11.40
CA ASP A 654 18.19 -48.00 12.68
C ASP A 654 18.33 -46.47 12.77
N TRP A 655 17.25 -45.78 13.10
CA TRP A 655 17.18 -44.31 13.03
C TRP A 655 16.69 -43.68 14.33
N MET A 656 17.10 -42.43 14.52
CA MET A 656 16.53 -41.50 15.49
C MET A 656 15.95 -40.30 14.77
N ASP A 657 14.66 -40.03 14.98
CA ASP A 657 14.05 -38.76 14.58
C ASP A 657 14.17 -37.76 15.74
N TYR A 658 14.74 -36.59 15.46
CA TYR A 658 14.86 -35.43 16.35
C TYR A 658 13.97 -34.31 15.82
N VAL A 659 12.94 -33.97 16.60
CA VAL A 659 11.92 -32.97 16.25
C VAL A 659 12.05 -31.78 17.16
N TYR A 660 12.30 -30.59 16.62
CA TYR A 660 12.36 -29.34 17.41
C TYR A 660 11.34 -28.32 16.91
N PRO A 661 10.82 -27.44 17.80
CA PRO A 661 9.98 -26.32 17.42
C PRO A 661 10.85 -25.21 16.80
N LYS A 662 10.32 -24.56 15.77
CA LYS A 662 10.90 -23.41 15.10
C LYS A 662 9.80 -22.38 14.93
N ARG A 663 10.07 -21.11 15.26
CA ARG A 663 9.12 -20.03 14.98
C ARG A 663 8.66 -20.05 13.52
N SER A 664 7.34 -19.98 13.33
CA SER A 664 6.68 -20.03 12.03
C SER A 664 6.95 -18.80 11.18
N SER A 665 7.15 -17.64 11.82
CA SER A 665 7.49 -16.40 11.13
C SER A 665 8.86 -16.51 10.47
N PRO A 666 8.99 -16.29 9.15
CA PRO A 666 10.28 -16.25 8.47
C PRO A 666 11.16 -15.08 8.95
N ASN A 667 10.55 -14.06 9.58
CA ASN A 667 11.19 -12.84 10.05
C ASN A 667 11.43 -12.83 11.57
N SER A 668 11.54 -13.99 12.21
CA SER A 668 11.69 -14.09 13.69
C SER A 668 12.98 -13.48 14.28
N GLY A 669 13.90 -12.96 13.46
CA GLY A 669 15.18 -12.39 13.92
C GLY A 669 16.17 -13.43 14.46
N ILE A 670 15.87 -14.73 14.33
CA ILE A 670 16.70 -15.82 14.84
C ILE A 670 16.84 -16.95 13.80
N SER A 671 17.94 -17.68 13.89
CA SER A 671 18.24 -18.87 13.08
C SER A 671 18.28 -20.14 13.93
N TYR A 672 18.06 -21.29 13.28
CA TYR A 672 18.07 -22.61 13.91
C TYR A 672 18.97 -23.54 13.12
N THR A 673 20.03 -24.05 13.75
CA THR A 673 20.96 -24.99 13.13
C THR A 673 21.08 -26.25 13.98
N MET A 674 20.79 -27.42 13.40
CA MET A 674 21.08 -28.70 14.05
C MET A 674 22.51 -29.11 13.74
N GLU A 675 23.24 -29.52 14.76
CA GLU A 675 24.60 -30.00 14.61
C GLU A 675 24.80 -31.36 15.27
N VAL A 676 25.68 -32.16 14.69
CA VAL A 676 26.08 -33.47 15.21
C VAL A 676 27.59 -33.57 15.37
N ASN A 677 28.02 -34.39 16.32
CA ASN A 677 29.43 -34.75 16.57
C ASN A 677 29.51 -36.19 17.14
N ASP A 678 30.60 -36.91 16.88
CA ASP A 678 30.83 -38.26 17.43
C ASP A 678 31.50 -38.23 18.83
N ASP A 679 32.01 -37.08 19.25
CA ASP A 679 32.59 -36.87 20.57
C ASP A 679 32.10 -35.55 21.19
N LEU A 680 31.69 -35.60 22.46
CA LEU A 680 31.13 -34.44 23.15
C LEU A 680 32.20 -33.38 23.49
N ILE A 681 33.47 -33.78 23.57
CA ILE A 681 34.58 -32.95 24.06
C ILE A 681 35.53 -32.57 22.92
N TYR A 682 35.79 -33.51 22.01
CA TYR A 682 36.72 -33.35 20.90
C TYR A 682 35.98 -33.40 19.55
N GLY A 683 36.64 -33.02 18.46
CA GLY A 683 36.02 -33.01 17.12
C GLY A 683 35.35 -31.69 16.73
N THR A 684 34.69 -31.70 15.58
CA THR A 684 34.04 -30.52 14.99
C THR A 684 32.55 -30.79 14.90
N TRP A 685 31.73 -29.92 15.48
CA TRP A 685 30.29 -29.95 15.27
C TRP A 685 29.99 -29.62 13.81
N THR A 686 29.16 -30.44 13.16
CA THR A 686 28.81 -30.26 11.75
C THR A 686 27.30 -30.28 11.56
N ASN A 687 26.82 -29.48 10.61
CA ASN A 687 25.43 -29.48 10.14
C ASN A 687 25.19 -30.51 9.02
N ALA A 688 25.90 -31.64 9.08
CA ALA A 688 25.85 -32.71 8.08
C ALA A 688 25.55 -34.06 8.75
N ASN A 689 25.40 -35.12 7.96
CA ASN A 689 25.17 -36.50 8.43
C ASN A 689 23.81 -36.73 9.14
N TYR A 690 22.80 -35.94 8.78
CA TYR A 690 21.39 -36.18 9.08
C TYR A 690 20.53 -35.80 7.86
N GLN A 691 19.26 -36.21 7.87
CA GLN A 691 18.30 -35.94 6.80
C GLN A 691 17.16 -35.07 7.34
N LEU A 692 16.84 -33.97 6.66
CA LEU A 692 15.63 -33.22 6.93
C LEU A 692 14.44 -33.99 6.33
N MET A 693 13.54 -34.46 7.19
CA MET A 693 12.35 -35.22 6.77
C MET A 693 11.19 -34.31 6.37
N GLY A 694 11.15 -33.10 6.92
CA GLY A 694 10.16 -32.08 6.59
C GLY A 694 9.83 -31.17 7.78
N THR A 695 8.90 -30.26 7.52
CA THR A 695 8.31 -29.37 8.52
C THR A 695 6.80 -29.63 8.66
N GLY A 696 6.23 -29.31 9.81
CA GLY A 696 4.79 -29.41 10.05
C GLY A 696 4.31 -28.35 11.05
N ILE A 697 3.06 -27.94 10.98
CA ILE A 697 2.50 -26.90 11.86
C ILE A 697 2.25 -27.50 13.26
N ILE A 698 2.72 -26.82 14.31
CA ILE A 698 2.34 -27.11 15.70
C ILE A 698 1.13 -26.24 16.05
N ASP A 699 1.28 -24.93 15.90
CA ASP A 699 0.26 -23.91 16.12
C ASP A 699 0.53 -22.66 15.26
N ALA A 700 -0.10 -21.53 15.58
CA ALA A 700 0.06 -20.28 14.83
C ALA A 700 1.49 -19.70 14.91
N GLU A 701 2.23 -20.00 15.98
CA GLU A 701 3.54 -19.40 16.26
C GLU A 701 4.71 -20.34 15.92
N PHE A 702 4.49 -21.67 15.93
CA PHE A 702 5.55 -22.66 15.78
C PHE A 702 5.26 -23.74 14.73
N ASN A 703 6.33 -24.12 14.04
CA ASN A 703 6.44 -25.30 13.19
C ASN A 703 7.38 -26.32 13.82
N ALA A 704 7.06 -27.61 13.69
CA ALA A 704 7.95 -28.71 13.98
C ALA A 704 8.92 -28.93 12.81
N VAL A 705 10.20 -29.08 13.08
CA VAL A 705 11.23 -29.49 12.11
C VAL A 705 11.71 -30.89 12.46
N THR A 706 11.48 -31.87 11.57
CA THR A 706 11.85 -33.27 11.80
C THR A 706 13.16 -33.60 11.09
N ASN A 707 14.18 -33.95 11.87
CA ASN A 707 15.47 -34.39 11.38
C ASN A 707 15.68 -35.86 11.70
N ARG A 708 16.30 -36.59 10.79
CA ARG A 708 16.53 -38.03 10.90
C ARG A 708 18.01 -38.34 10.91
N ILE A 709 18.45 -39.03 11.95
CA ILE A 709 19.85 -39.32 12.23
C ILE A 709 20.05 -40.85 12.22
N PRO A 710 21.03 -41.39 11.47
CA PRO A 710 21.35 -42.82 11.50
C PRO A 710 22.00 -43.18 12.84
N THR A 711 21.58 -44.28 13.44
CA THR A 711 22.10 -44.77 14.73
C THR A 711 22.97 -46.02 14.61
N ASP A 712 23.11 -46.55 13.40
CA ASP A 712 23.86 -47.76 13.07
C ASP A 712 25.19 -47.48 12.33
N VAL A 713 25.53 -46.21 12.11
CA VAL A 713 26.76 -45.77 11.41
C VAL A 713 27.89 -45.48 12.40
N GLU A 714 27.63 -44.63 13.40
CA GLU A 714 28.63 -44.22 14.39
C GLU A 714 28.45 -44.95 15.72
N ASP A 715 29.56 -45.30 16.39
CA ASP A 715 29.53 -45.99 17.70
C ASP A 715 28.87 -45.14 18.80
N LYS A 716 28.92 -43.81 18.66
CA LYS A 716 28.32 -42.80 19.53
C LYS A 716 28.11 -41.51 18.75
N GLN A 717 27.04 -40.78 19.05
CA GLN A 717 26.72 -39.51 18.41
C GLN A 717 26.06 -38.56 19.42
N PHE A 718 26.40 -37.29 19.32
CA PHE A 718 25.89 -36.17 20.11
C PHE A 718 25.24 -35.17 19.17
N ILE A 719 24.16 -34.55 19.65
CA ILE A 719 23.32 -33.66 18.86
C ILE A 719 23.05 -32.41 19.68
N ARG A 720 23.05 -31.25 19.02
CA ARG A 720 22.59 -30.00 19.60
C ARG A 720 21.78 -29.20 18.59
N LEU A 721 20.87 -28.40 19.11
CA LEU A 721 20.22 -27.32 18.38
C LEU A 721 20.93 -26.03 18.77
N VAL A 722 21.38 -25.27 17.78
CA VAL A 722 22.00 -23.96 17.95
C VAL A 722 20.98 -22.91 17.49
N ILE A 723 20.71 -21.94 18.37
CA ILE A 723 19.83 -20.81 18.12
C ILE A 723 20.71 -19.56 18.21
N GLU A 724 20.64 -18.71 17.18
CA GLU A 724 21.45 -17.49 17.08
C GLU A 724 20.60 -16.34 16.56
N GLU A 725 20.86 -15.13 17.06
CA GLU A 725 20.37 -13.87 16.49
C GLU A 725 20.93 -13.67 15.07
N LEU A 726 20.10 -13.13 14.17
CA LEU A 726 20.43 -12.91 12.75
C LEU A 726 21.07 -11.56 12.45
#